data_AF-A0A4R4LIN7-F1
#
_entry.id   AF-A0A4R4LIN7-F1
#
_cell.length_a   1.000
_cell.length_b   1.000
_cell.length_c   1.000
_cell.angle_alpha   90.00
_cell.angle_beta   90.00
_cell.angle_gamma   90.00
#
_symmetry.space_group_name_H-M   'P 1'
#
loop_
_entity.id
_entity.type
_entity.pdbx_description
1 polymer ?
#
loop_
_entity_poly.entity_id
_entity_poly.type
_entity_poly.pdbx_seq_one_letter_code
_entity_poly.pdbx_strand_id
1 'polypeptide(L)'
;MAVAAAAVGSPPAVATTGTAAETVPTVVVTPDPSYRQPTWEGWGTSLVWFANATGGYPDEIRNHLVDLLFGADGLRLNMARYNIGGGNAPDVRTDYMKVGATMPGFWTAPPGTTRTDVDWWNPDDPEHWNWDADANQRWWVDQIKDRVDTWEAFSNSPPYFQTVSGYVSGGFNSSADQIRADRVDDFATYLVRVTEHLEAAHGIEFHTIEPLNEPNTSYWGTQLGPDGQPTGGRQEGAHASPALQQQVILALARRLENAQTRARLAAMDETNPGTFVTNWNGYRADTRAVIDQLNVHTYGTGQRTSARDVAKGADKPLWMSEVDGHWGTGQSFTSMDPGLGIAERIVGDLRELEPSAWMLWQPIEDYNPQHAGNKNWGAIQIPFDCTAQDTLQTCPARINTKFHTLRNFTHHIRPGDHVIEVNDTASVAAVSANGRAATVVHVNSADTGRRISLDLSRFGHVTPEATVTPIVTDASGALVRQRPIPVDKKSAAFTVPAKSVTTFVVDGVQGVADDAALVRAGHVYRLQGVPSGRSLTPAGSSVVIRTSDALAADQLWRITPVTTTGGNRSRYLLSTGDRSLVLRDGSLTLERSSTALAADPVAQWILSTTGDGTYTLVNAATGRLIDVSDHATADGSRVGTWTPTSQNNQRWTIVDETVLSTVDTAVFTTPGTPPVLPATVTPVHPDGARGLLPVVWRTIPHHRWSKPGTVTVLGTATDPLGRRISARAVVTVDTVVATEPARAKAYPGGRPNLPTTVTGVGASGARVFLPVTWSAPPAYERTGVFELSGTATVPGGSTQPATARVQVTTPILVNAATDSGVQASATYTESGYSADRLRNGISTEKGWSNWRSGTKNSSDTLTFLLPSRRDVASVTVHFHRDGNSDTYAQSLRAEVRDPTGAWVRASDEISVPGGAPAPALTVPLSTVTTTDGVRVVLTARPGLWMTVGEVQILTAAPGRSSDAALSALYVNGKALPGFTPDVLEYTLPASGQLTATPRDPYAGVSTALVRAERTATVTVTSEDGTQTRTYRVRFRR
;
A
#
# COMPACT_ATOMS: atom_id res chain seq x y z
N MET A 1 -10.84 33.02 73.28
CA MET A 1 -9.99 33.36 72.12
C MET A 1 -8.64 32.69 72.31
N ALA A 2 -8.31 31.69 71.49
CA ALA A 2 -6.94 31.20 71.35
C ALA A 2 -6.80 30.56 69.98
N VAL A 3 -5.77 30.99 69.27
CA VAL A 3 -5.37 30.65 67.90
C VAL A 3 -4.76 29.25 67.86
N ALA A 4 -4.96 28.50 66.77
CA ALA A 4 -3.96 27.54 66.28
C ALA A 4 -4.20 27.24 64.78
N ALA A 5 -3.21 27.58 63.96
CA ALA A 5 -3.14 27.19 62.55
C ALA A 5 -2.78 25.70 62.44
N ALA A 6 -3.55 24.95 61.63
CA ALA A 6 -3.27 23.57 61.29
C ALA A 6 -2.90 23.46 59.81
N ALA A 7 -1.74 22.88 59.54
CA ALA A 7 -1.24 22.56 58.21
C ALA A 7 -2.14 21.49 57.56
N VAL A 8 -2.62 21.76 56.34
CA VAL A 8 -3.36 20.79 55.53
C VAL A 8 -2.34 19.93 54.78
N GLY A 9 -2.26 18.64 55.15
CA GLY A 9 -1.43 17.65 54.48
C GLY A 9 -1.93 17.33 53.08
N SER A 10 -1.00 17.18 52.14
CA SER A 10 -1.26 16.72 50.78
C SER A 10 -1.86 15.31 50.79
N PRO A 11 -2.84 15.00 49.91
CA PRO A 11 -3.40 13.65 49.80
C PRO A 11 -2.33 12.66 49.28
N PRO A 12 -2.44 11.37 49.63
CA PRO A 12 -1.45 10.37 49.22
C PRO A 12 -1.46 10.20 47.70
N ALA A 13 -0.27 10.15 47.11
CA ALA A 13 -0.06 9.83 45.71
C ALA A 13 -0.61 8.42 45.43
N VAL A 14 -1.67 8.35 44.61
CA VAL A 14 -2.11 7.10 44.00
C VAL A 14 -1.00 6.68 43.03
N ALA A 15 -0.26 5.64 43.39
CA ALA A 15 0.67 4.99 42.48
C ALA A 15 -0.15 4.38 41.34
N THR A 16 -0.13 5.04 40.18
CA THR A 16 -0.64 4.48 38.94
C THR A 16 0.23 3.28 38.60
N THR A 17 -0.36 2.09 38.66
CA THR A 17 0.18 0.88 38.06
C THR A 17 0.51 1.18 36.61
N GLY A 18 1.80 1.21 36.26
CA GLY A 18 2.25 1.38 34.89
C GLY A 18 1.66 0.27 34.03
N THR A 19 0.67 0.61 33.21
CA THR A 19 0.26 -0.20 32.08
C THR A 19 1.48 -0.42 31.21
N ALA A 20 1.76 -1.68 30.86
CA ALA A 20 2.77 -2.02 29.87
C ALA A 20 2.54 -1.14 28.63
N ALA A 21 3.55 -0.36 28.22
CA ALA A 21 3.46 0.49 27.05
C ALA A 21 3.11 -0.40 25.84
N GLU A 22 1.90 -0.23 25.32
CA GLU A 22 1.46 -0.86 24.08
C GLU A 22 2.49 -0.52 23.00
N THR A 23 3.12 -1.54 22.40
CA THR A 23 4.10 -1.32 21.34
C THR A 23 3.38 -0.73 20.15
N VAL A 24 3.53 0.59 19.94
CA VAL A 24 2.96 1.30 18.78
C VAL A 24 3.45 0.62 17.49
N PRO A 25 2.56 0.11 16.62
CA PRO A 25 2.96 -0.53 15.38
C PRO A 25 3.86 0.37 14.54
N THR A 26 4.94 -0.20 14.00
CA THR A 26 5.88 0.51 13.13
C THR A 26 5.61 0.17 11.67
N VAL A 27 5.46 1.20 10.83
CA VAL A 27 5.35 1.10 9.38
C VAL A 27 6.63 1.67 8.77
N VAL A 28 7.25 0.93 7.85
CA VAL A 28 8.42 1.39 7.10
C VAL A 28 7.97 1.92 5.74
N VAL A 29 8.21 3.21 5.50
CA VAL A 29 7.84 3.91 4.27
C VAL A 29 9.12 4.27 3.52
N THR A 30 9.23 3.79 2.28
CA THR A 30 10.43 3.86 1.45
C THR A 30 10.10 4.58 0.15
N PRO A 31 10.32 5.90 0.05
CA PRO A 31 10.18 6.63 -1.21
C PRO A 31 11.27 6.19 -2.21
N ASP A 32 10.90 5.83 -3.43
CA ASP A 32 11.81 5.36 -4.47
C ASP A 32 11.88 6.34 -5.67
N PRO A 33 12.93 7.18 -5.77
CA PRO A 33 13.06 8.14 -6.85
C PRO A 33 13.40 7.51 -8.22
N SER A 34 13.63 6.20 -8.29
CA SER A 34 13.92 5.51 -9.56
C SER A 34 12.69 5.38 -10.45
N TYR A 35 11.50 5.31 -9.85
CA TYR A 35 10.23 5.32 -10.53
C TYR A 35 9.51 6.64 -10.26
N ARG A 36 9.68 7.59 -11.16
CA ARG A 36 9.09 8.94 -11.09
C ARG A 36 8.07 9.17 -12.19
N GLN A 37 6.96 9.78 -11.83
CA GLN A 37 5.92 10.22 -12.76
C GLN A 37 6.40 11.42 -13.60
N PRO A 38 5.68 11.82 -14.66
CA PRO A 38 5.92 13.10 -15.34
C PRO A 38 5.88 14.27 -14.34
N THR A 39 6.32 15.43 -14.81
CA THR A 39 6.24 16.65 -14.00
C THR A 39 4.80 16.87 -13.54
N TRP A 40 4.64 17.08 -12.23
CA TRP A 40 3.38 17.43 -11.61
C TRP A 40 2.94 18.80 -12.12
N GLU A 41 1.77 18.85 -12.76
CA GLU A 41 1.22 20.08 -13.31
C GLU A 41 0.56 20.93 -12.22
N GLY A 42 -0.13 20.28 -11.29
CA GLY A 42 -0.68 20.98 -10.14
C GLY A 42 -2.00 20.44 -9.60
N TRP A 43 -2.65 21.34 -8.88
CA TRP A 43 -3.90 21.11 -8.17
C TRP A 43 -4.91 22.15 -8.62
N GLY A 44 -6.13 21.73 -8.92
CA GLY A 44 -7.15 22.65 -9.37
C GLY A 44 -8.55 22.31 -8.94
N THR A 45 -9.48 23.04 -9.53
CA THR A 45 -10.92 22.86 -9.35
C THR A 45 -11.66 23.21 -10.63
N SER A 46 -12.82 22.60 -10.83
CA SER A 46 -13.79 23.18 -11.74
C SER A 46 -14.46 24.40 -11.10
N LEU A 47 -14.69 25.46 -11.87
CA LEU A 47 -15.49 26.64 -11.48
C LEU A 47 -17.00 26.38 -11.55
N VAL A 48 -17.39 25.14 -11.87
CA VAL A 48 -18.76 24.70 -12.02
C VAL A 48 -19.64 25.07 -10.83
N TRP A 49 -20.77 25.69 -11.14
CA TRP A 49 -21.89 26.08 -10.27
C TRP A 49 -21.57 27.04 -9.14
N PHE A 50 -20.59 26.76 -8.27
CA PHE A 50 -20.25 27.65 -7.17
C PHE A 50 -19.81 29.02 -7.67
N ALA A 51 -19.05 29.10 -8.77
CA ALA A 51 -18.62 30.40 -9.30
C ALA A 51 -19.79 31.17 -9.90
N ASN A 52 -20.75 30.48 -10.52
CA ASN A 52 -22.01 31.06 -10.98
C ASN A 52 -22.85 31.58 -9.80
N ALA A 53 -22.96 30.82 -8.70
CA ALA A 53 -23.72 31.22 -7.52
C ALA A 53 -23.07 32.39 -6.77
N THR A 54 -21.75 32.33 -6.56
CA THR A 54 -21.03 33.23 -5.65
C THR A 54 -20.38 34.44 -6.32
N GLY A 55 -20.22 34.43 -7.65
CA GLY A 55 -19.60 35.55 -8.37
C GLY A 55 -20.35 36.89 -8.21
N GLY A 56 -21.65 36.83 -7.92
CA GLY A 56 -22.49 38.01 -7.64
C GLY A 56 -22.56 38.44 -6.17
N TYR A 57 -21.83 37.79 -5.26
CA TYR A 57 -21.86 38.11 -3.83
C TYR A 57 -21.14 39.44 -3.51
N PRO A 58 -21.39 40.02 -2.32
CA PRO A 58 -20.62 41.17 -1.83
C PRO A 58 -19.11 40.92 -1.87
N ASP A 59 -18.33 41.96 -2.22
CA ASP A 59 -16.88 41.89 -2.41
C ASP A 59 -16.15 41.21 -1.25
N GLU A 60 -16.53 41.53 -0.01
CA GLU A 60 -15.93 40.91 1.19
C GLU A 60 -16.03 39.38 1.15
N ILE A 61 -17.19 38.85 0.78
CA ILE A 61 -17.45 37.40 0.77
C ILE A 61 -16.74 36.75 -0.42
N ARG A 62 -16.94 37.25 -1.64
CA ARG A 62 -16.38 36.61 -2.84
C ARG A 62 -14.85 36.69 -2.89
N ASN A 63 -14.24 37.77 -2.41
CA ASN A 63 -12.77 37.86 -2.29
C ASN A 63 -12.24 36.91 -1.22
N HIS A 64 -12.95 36.74 -0.09
CA HIS A 64 -12.58 35.75 0.91
C HIS A 64 -12.59 34.32 0.35
N LEU A 65 -13.60 33.98 -0.46
CA LEU A 65 -13.68 32.67 -1.13
C LEU A 65 -12.53 32.47 -2.13
N VAL A 66 -12.15 33.51 -2.90
CA VAL A 66 -10.97 33.48 -3.79
C VAL A 66 -9.70 33.18 -3.00
N ASP A 67 -9.50 33.83 -1.86
CA ASP A 67 -8.31 33.61 -1.02
C ASP A 67 -8.29 32.23 -0.36
N LEU A 68 -9.46 31.67 -0.01
CA LEU A 68 -9.54 30.29 0.48
C LEU A 68 -9.09 29.27 -0.57
N LEU A 69 -9.39 29.47 -1.85
CA LEU A 69 -9.03 28.52 -2.90
C LEU A 69 -7.63 28.77 -3.49
N PHE A 70 -7.33 30.02 -3.85
CA PHE A 70 -6.14 30.38 -4.63
C PHE A 70 -5.12 31.20 -3.83
N GLY A 71 -5.46 31.63 -2.60
CA GLY A 71 -4.55 32.37 -1.74
C GLY A 71 -3.42 31.51 -1.17
N ALA A 72 -2.33 32.17 -0.74
CA ALA A 72 -1.14 31.50 -0.21
C ALA A 72 -1.43 30.70 1.07
N ASP A 73 -2.34 31.18 1.91
CA ASP A 73 -2.80 30.51 3.13
C ASP A 73 -4.01 29.59 2.90
N GLY A 74 -4.59 29.62 1.70
CA GLY A 74 -5.71 28.80 1.27
C GLY A 74 -5.29 27.41 0.80
N LEU A 75 -6.03 26.84 -0.16
CA LEU A 75 -5.66 25.61 -0.86
C LEU A 75 -4.49 25.83 -1.82
N ARG A 76 -4.21 27.08 -2.22
CA ARG A 76 -3.11 27.42 -3.13
C ARG A 76 -3.18 26.61 -4.43
N LEU A 77 -4.40 26.49 -4.97
CA LEU A 77 -4.65 25.89 -6.29
C LEU A 77 -3.97 26.73 -7.38
N ASN A 78 -3.52 26.08 -8.44
CA ASN A 78 -2.86 26.71 -9.58
C ASN A 78 -3.48 26.30 -10.93
N MET A 79 -4.61 25.60 -10.91
CA MET A 79 -5.32 25.17 -12.11
C MET A 79 -6.82 25.42 -11.96
N ALA A 80 -7.51 25.75 -13.06
CA ALA A 80 -8.95 25.99 -13.07
C ALA A 80 -9.63 25.43 -14.33
N ARG A 81 -10.80 24.80 -14.17
CA ARG A 81 -11.66 24.37 -15.29
C ARG A 81 -12.86 25.31 -15.42
N TYR A 82 -13.05 25.94 -16.58
CA TYR A 82 -14.18 26.83 -16.86
C TYR A 82 -15.34 26.04 -17.46
N ASN A 83 -16.53 26.09 -16.86
CA ASN A 83 -17.72 25.40 -17.36
C ASN A 83 -18.44 26.29 -18.39
N ILE A 84 -18.35 25.94 -19.68
CA ILE A 84 -19.14 26.58 -20.75
C ILE A 84 -20.58 26.07 -20.65
N GLY A 85 -21.50 26.97 -20.28
CA GLY A 85 -22.91 26.63 -20.09
C GLY A 85 -23.63 26.29 -21.40
N GLY A 86 -24.55 25.33 -21.34
CA GLY A 86 -25.47 25.03 -22.44
C GLY A 86 -26.59 26.06 -22.51
N GLY A 87 -27.19 26.40 -21.36
CA GLY A 87 -28.30 27.36 -21.28
C GLY A 87 -29.66 26.72 -21.60
N ASN A 88 -30.63 26.94 -20.71
CA ASN A 88 -32.02 26.51 -20.91
C ASN A 88 -32.69 27.26 -22.07
N ALA A 89 -33.66 26.61 -22.72
CA ALA A 89 -34.54 27.27 -23.67
C ALA A 89 -35.31 28.45 -23.02
N PRO A 90 -35.68 29.50 -23.78
CA PRO A 90 -36.33 30.69 -23.21
C PRO A 90 -37.66 30.43 -22.51
N ASP A 91 -38.40 29.39 -22.91
CA ASP A 91 -39.71 29.00 -22.33
C ASP A 91 -39.60 27.93 -21.22
N VAL A 92 -38.38 27.59 -20.80
CA VAL A 92 -38.11 26.63 -19.73
C VAL A 92 -37.75 27.38 -18.45
N ARG A 93 -38.42 27.02 -17.35
CA ARG A 93 -38.13 27.59 -16.01
C ARG A 93 -36.68 27.38 -15.59
N THR A 94 -36.15 28.26 -14.75
CA THR A 94 -34.72 28.23 -14.33
C THR A 94 -34.48 27.62 -12.96
N ASP A 95 -35.53 27.33 -12.19
CA ASP A 95 -35.51 26.93 -10.77
C ASP A 95 -35.76 25.42 -10.55
N TYR A 96 -35.45 24.57 -11.53
CA TYR A 96 -35.62 23.11 -11.42
C TYR A 96 -34.32 22.34 -11.16
N MET A 97 -33.16 22.99 -11.37
CA MET A 97 -31.84 22.44 -11.06
C MET A 97 -31.36 22.90 -9.67
N LYS A 98 -30.23 22.37 -9.20
CA LYS A 98 -29.55 22.89 -8.01
C LYS A 98 -29.22 24.39 -8.20
N VAL A 99 -29.21 25.14 -7.10
CA VAL A 99 -28.79 26.56 -7.12
C VAL A 99 -27.36 26.64 -7.65
N GLY A 100 -27.13 27.58 -8.58
CA GLY A 100 -25.87 27.72 -9.30
C GLY A 100 -25.70 26.78 -10.51
N ALA A 101 -26.47 25.70 -10.61
CA ALA A 101 -26.33 24.71 -11.68
C ALA A 101 -27.04 25.06 -12.99
N THR A 102 -27.93 26.05 -12.97
CA THR A 102 -28.51 26.64 -14.18
C THR A 102 -27.51 27.60 -14.81
N MET A 103 -26.75 27.13 -15.79
CA MET A 103 -25.67 27.88 -16.42
C MET A 103 -26.18 28.72 -17.60
N PRO A 104 -25.79 30.00 -17.73
CA PRO A 104 -26.08 30.78 -18.93
C PRO A 104 -25.30 30.25 -20.15
N GLY A 105 -25.96 30.17 -21.30
CA GLY A 105 -25.29 29.92 -22.58
C GLY A 105 -24.86 31.22 -23.26
N PHE A 106 -23.80 31.17 -24.07
CA PHE A 106 -23.26 32.31 -24.84
C PHE A 106 -24.04 32.57 -26.13
N TRP A 107 -25.37 32.52 -26.07
CA TRP A 107 -26.24 32.72 -27.22
C TRP A 107 -27.46 33.57 -26.84
N THR A 108 -28.05 34.22 -27.84
CA THR A 108 -29.29 34.99 -27.70
C THR A 108 -30.32 34.43 -28.67
N ALA A 109 -31.44 33.92 -28.15
CA ALA A 109 -32.52 33.43 -29.00
C ALA A 109 -33.41 34.59 -29.48
N PRO A 110 -33.90 34.55 -30.74
CA PRO A 110 -34.91 35.48 -31.22
C PRO A 110 -36.16 35.51 -30.32
N PRO A 111 -36.84 36.64 -30.16
CA PRO A 111 -38.07 36.72 -29.37
C PRO A 111 -39.13 35.70 -29.84
N GLY A 112 -39.71 34.96 -28.91
CA GLY A 112 -40.73 33.95 -29.17
C GLY A 112 -40.20 32.53 -29.43
N THR A 113 -38.89 32.32 -29.43
CA THR A 113 -38.25 31.00 -29.55
C THR A 113 -38.55 30.13 -28.32
N THR A 114 -38.87 28.86 -28.56
CA THR A 114 -39.18 27.85 -27.53
C THR A 114 -38.21 26.67 -27.57
N ARG A 115 -38.32 25.75 -26.60
CA ARG A 115 -37.55 24.49 -26.54
C ARG A 115 -37.69 23.58 -27.75
N THR A 116 -38.76 23.72 -28.55
CA THR A 116 -38.96 22.94 -29.78
C THR A 116 -38.35 23.60 -31.02
N ASP A 117 -37.97 24.87 -30.92
CA ASP A 117 -37.31 25.61 -31.99
C ASP A 117 -35.80 25.41 -31.87
N VAL A 118 -35.27 24.47 -32.67
CA VAL A 118 -33.90 23.97 -32.51
C VAL A 118 -32.98 24.21 -33.72
N ASP A 119 -33.47 24.82 -34.79
CA ASP A 119 -32.71 25.05 -36.04
C ASP A 119 -32.48 26.54 -36.35
N TRP A 120 -32.74 27.44 -35.40
CA TRP A 120 -32.61 28.89 -35.58
C TRP A 120 -31.15 29.38 -35.44
N TRP A 121 -30.33 28.71 -34.63
CA TRP A 121 -28.99 29.19 -34.28
C TRP A 121 -28.03 29.03 -35.46
N ASN A 122 -27.28 30.10 -35.74
CA ASN A 122 -26.27 30.16 -36.79
C ASN A 122 -24.99 30.73 -36.16
N PRO A 123 -23.88 29.99 -36.11
CA PRO A 123 -22.64 30.48 -35.52
C PRO A 123 -22.10 31.71 -36.24
N ASP A 124 -22.35 31.88 -37.54
CA ASP A 124 -21.84 33.02 -38.33
C ASP A 124 -22.65 34.31 -38.17
N ASP A 125 -23.81 34.24 -37.51
CA ASP A 125 -24.62 35.41 -37.21
C ASP A 125 -24.20 36.03 -35.86
N PRO A 126 -23.61 37.23 -35.82
CA PRO A 126 -23.21 37.86 -34.57
C PRO A 126 -24.39 38.18 -33.63
N GLU A 127 -25.62 38.34 -34.14
CA GLU A 127 -26.81 38.61 -33.31
C GLU A 127 -27.26 37.39 -32.49
N HIS A 128 -26.82 36.19 -32.89
CA HIS A 128 -27.11 34.94 -32.19
C HIS A 128 -26.20 34.67 -30.98
N TRP A 129 -25.18 35.51 -30.76
CA TRP A 129 -24.25 35.37 -29.63
C TRP A 129 -24.62 36.31 -28.48
N ASN A 130 -24.42 35.83 -27.25
CA ASN A 130 -24.48 36.65 -26.04
C ASN A 130 -23.12 36.64 -25.34
N TRP A 131 -22.28 37.60 -25.67
CA TRP A 131 -20.96 37.73 -25.04
C TRP A 131 -21.02 38.31 -23.63
N ASP A 132 -22.18 38.79 -23.17
CA ASP A 132 -22.39 39.24 -21.80
C ASP A 132 -22.84 38.11 -20.85
N ALA A 133 -23.09 36.92 -21.39
CA ALA A 133 -23.47 35.74 -20.61
C ALA A 133 -22.47 35.40 -19.49
N ASP A 134 -22.96 34.69 -18.48
CA ASP A 134 -22.13 34.05 -17.46
C ASP A 134 -21.19 35.01 -16.69
N ALA A 135 -21.67 36.21 -16.40
CA ALA A 135 -20.90 37.26 -15.73
C ALA A 135 -20.29 36.81 -14.39
N ASN A 136 -20.94 35.89 -13.67
CA ASN A 136 -20.49 35.44 -12.36
C ASN A 136 -19.26 34.52 -12.43
N GLN A 137 -19.21 33.55 -13.36
CA GLN A 137 -17.98 32.77 -13.55
C GLN A 137 -16.85 33.62 -14.13
N ARG A 138 -17.16 34.53 -15.07
CA ARG A 138 -16.16 35.44 -15.65
C ARG A 138 -15.52 36.36 -14.61
N TRP A 139 -16.29 36.81 -13.61
CA TRP A 139 -15.72 37.53 -12.47
C TRP A 139 -14.64 36.71 -11.75
N TRP A 140 -14.90 35.41 -11.51
CA TRP A 140 -13.91 34.50 -10.91
C TRP A 140 -12.66 34.35 -11.78
N VAL A 141 -12.82 34.24 -13.11
CA VAL A 141 -11.69 34.20 -14.05
C VAL A 141 -10.77 35.41 -13.86
N ASP A 142 -11.33 36.61 -13.82
CA ASP A 142 -10.54 37.83 -13.63
C ASP A 142 -9.84 37.90 -12.28
N GLN A 143 -10.39 37.27 -11.23
CA GLN A 143 -9.75 37.26 -9.91
C GLN A 143 -8.58 36.28 -9.82
N ILE A 144 -8.57 35.20 -10.61
CA ILE A 144 -7.63 34.09 -10.44
C ILE A 144 -6.64 33.94 -11.58
N LYS A 145 -6.78 34.68 -12.70
CA LYS A 145 -5.90 34.58 -13.87
C LYS A 145 -4.41 34.77 -13.60
N ASP A 146 -4.05 35.58 -12.60
CA ASP A 146 -2.65 35.77 -12.19
C ASP A 146 -2.19 34.79 -11.09
N ARG A 147 -3.08 33.89 -10.64
CA ARG A 147 -2.83 32.87 -9.61
C ARG A 147 -2.85 31.44 -10.16
N VAL A 148 -3.29 31.27 -11.41
CA VAL A 148 -3.49 29.99 -12.10
C VAL A 148 -2.56 29.91 -13.30
N ASP A 149 -1.88 28.77 -13.45
CA ASP A 149 -0.95 28.51 -14.55
C ASP A 149 -1.63 27.76 -15.70
N THR A 150 -2.65 26.94 -15.39
CA THR A 150 -3.29 26.03 -16.34
C THR A 150 -4.81 26.17 -16.34
N TRP A 151 -5.38 26.33 -17.53
CA TRP A 151 -6.80 26.47 -17.77
C TRP A 151 -7.34 25.37 -18.67
N GLU A 152 -8.48 24.78 -18.32
CA GLU A 152 -9.26 23.90 -19.21
C GLU A 152 -10.67 24.48 -19.40
N ALA A 153 -11.17 24.50 -20.63
CA ALA A 153 -12.58 24.75 -20.88
C ALA A 153 -13.30 23.40 -20.97
N PHE A 154 -14.45 23.26 -20.34
CA PHE A 154 -15.26 22.05 -20.46
C PHE A 154 -16.75 22.35 -20.51
N SER A 155 -17.55 21.37 -20.90
CA SER A 155 -19.00 21.51 -21.05
C SER A 155 -19.76 20.32 -20.46
N ASN A 156 -20.72 20.60 -19.58
CA ASN A 156 -21.66 19.59 -19.07
C ASN A 156 -22.73 19.19 -20.10
N SER A 157 -23.15 20.12 -20.97
CA SER A 157 -24.16 19.89 -22.00
C SER A 157 -23.95 20.86 -23.15
N PRO A 158 -24.22 20.46 -24.41
CA PRO A 158 -24.38 21.43 -25.47
C PRO A 158 -25.60 22.34 -25.21
N PRO A 159 -25.71 23.50 -25.88
CA PRO A 159 -26.91 24.31 -25.91
C PRO A 159 -28.19 23.52 -26.18
N TYR A 160 -29.31 23.93 -25.59
CA TYR A 160 -30.57 23.17 -25.66
C TYR A 160 -31.01 22.84 -27.10
N PHE A 161 -30.76 23.74 -28.06
CA PHE A 161 -31.12 23.54 -29.47
C PHE A 161 -30.22 22.53 -30.20
N GLN A 162 -29.10 22.15 -29.59
CA GLN A 162 -28.21 21.07 -30.03
C GLN A 162 -28.46 19.76 -29.25
N THR A 163 -29.36 19.75 -28.26
CA THR A 163 -29.79 18.51 -27.61
C THR A 163 -30.97 17.86 -28.35
N VAL A 164 -31.13 16.55 -28.19
CA VAL A 164 -32.27 15.80 -28.77
C VAL A 164 -33.58 16.14 -28.05
N SER A 165 -33.52 16.41 -26.74
CA SER A 165 -34.70 16.65 -25.91
C SER A 165 -35.18 18.11 -25.90
N GLY A 166 -34.36 19.07 -26.33
CA GLY A 166 -34.59 20.50 -26.12
C GLY A 166 -34.30 20.96 -24.68
N TYR A 167 -33.68 20.10 -23.85
CA TYR A 167 -33.29 20.39 -22.47
C TYR A 167 -31.81 20.09 -22.26
N VAL A 168 -31.13 20.91 -21.47
CA VAL A 168 -29.70 20.75 -21.12
C VAL A 168 -29.47 19.81 -19.94
N SER A 169 -30.51 19.44 -19.18
CA SER A 169 -30.45 18.44 -18.09
C SER A 169 -30.42 16.98 -18.57
N GLY A 170 -30.50 16.76 -19.87
CA GLY A 170 -30.47 15.42 -20.49
C GLY A 170 -31.82 14.97 -21.04
N GLY A 171 -31.88 13.68 -21.38
CA GLY A 171 -33.00 13.09 -22.13
C GLY A 171 -34.17 12.65 -21.27
N PHE A 172 -35.29 12.34 -21.94
CA PHE A 172 -36.40 11.62 -21.28
C PHE A 172 -36.07 10.13 -21.05
N ASN A 173 -35.13 9.60 -21.83
CA ASN A 173 -34.45 8.34 -21.56
C ASN A 173 -32.98 8.65 -21.30
N SER A 174 -32.54 8.49 -20.06
CA SER A 174 -31.19 8.85 -19.61
C SER A 174 -30.07 7.97 -20.15
N SER A 175 -30.40 6.90 -20.90
CA SER A 175 -29.43 6.05 -21.60
C SER A 175 -29.46 6.24 -23.12
N ALA A 176 -30.27 7.18 -23.63
CA ALA A 176 -30.31 7.50 -25.04
C ALA A 176 -29.40 8.69 -25.34
N ASP A 177 -28.70 8.63 -26.47
CA ASP A 177 -27.86 9.73 -26.98
C ASP A 177 -28.62 11.07 -26.98
N GLN A 178 -28.03 12.09 -26.36
CA GLN A 178 -28.66 13.40 -26.13
C GLN A 178 -28.08 14.53 -26.96
N ILE A 179 -26.99 14.32 -27.69
CA ILE A 179 -26.43 15.32 -28.58
C ILE A 179 -26.93 15.02 -29.99
N ARG A 180 -27.44 16.05 -30.68
CA ARG A 180 -27.87 15.93 -32.07
C ARG A 180 -26.69 15.61 -32.97
N ALA A 181 -26.69 14.40 -33.54
CA ALA A 181 -25.63 13.93 -34.44
C ALA A 181 -25.47 14.83 -35.69
N ASP A 182 -26.56 15.45 -36.16
CA ASP A 182 -26.57 16.41 -37.27
C ASP A 182 -26.02 17.80 -36.90
N ARG A 183 -25.71 18.05 -35.63
CA ARG A 183 -25.25 19.35 -35.08
C ARG A 183 -23.93 19.28 -34.32
N VAL A 184 -23.18 18.17 -34.42
CA VAL A 184 -21.90 18.03 -33.69
C VAL A 184 -20.84 19.06 -34.13
N ASP A 185 -20.83 19.46 -35.40
CA ASP A 185 -19.93 20.51 -35.90
C ASP A 185 -20.33 21.91 -35.39
N ASP A 186 -21.63 22.17 -35.24
CA ASP A 186 -22.15 23.40 -34.64
C ASP A 186 -21.81 23.46 -33.15
N PHE A 187 -21.86 22.33 -32.45
CA PHE A 187 -21.45 22.24 -31.04
C PHE A 187 -19.94 22.46 -30.87
N ALA A 188 -19.11 21.83 -31.71
CA ALA A 188 -17.68 22.09 -31.75
C ALA A 188 -17.36 23.57 -32.02
N THR A 189 -18.10 24.19 -32.94
CA THR A 189 -17.97 25.62 -33.24
C THR A 189 -18.36 26.50 -32.04
N TYR A 190 -19.41 26.12 -31.32
CA TYR A 190 -19.83 26.80 -30.08
C TYR A 190 -18.71 26.80 -29.05
N LEU A 191 -18.18 25.62 -28.70
CA LEU A 191 -17.11 25.48 -27.72
C LEU A 191 -15.88 26.31 -28.10
N VAL A 192 -15.39 26.18 -29.33
CA VAL A 192 -14.17 26.87 -29.76
C VAL A 192 -14.34 28.39 -29.79
N ARG A 193 -15.47 28.92 -30.27
CA ARG A 193 -15.66 30.38 -30.30
C ARG A 193 -15.85 30.97 -28.91
N VAL A 194 -16.50 30.27 -27.98
CA VAL A 194 -16.59 30.71 -26.58
C VAL A 194 -15.19 30.71 -25.94
N THR A 195 -14.40 29.66 -26.15
CA THR A 195 -13.01 29.60 -25.70
C THR A 195 -12.20 30.78 -26.23
N GLU A 196 -12.19 31.02 -27.55
CA GLU A 196 -11.48 32.13 -28.19
C GLU A 196 -11.93 33.50 -27.63
N HIS A 197 -13.23 33.67 -27.39
CA HIS A 197 -13.77 34.89 -26.79
C HIS A 197 -13.27 35.10 -25.36
N LEU A 198 -13.31 34.07 -24.52
CA LEU A 198 -12.86 34.13 -23.13
C LEU A 198 -11.36 34.42 -23.02
N GLU A 199 -10.54 33.79 -23.86
CA GLU A 199 -9.10 34.08 -23.96
C GLU A 199 -8.85 35.55 -24.27
N ALA A 200 -9.52 36.06 -25.32
CA ALA A 200 -9.37 37.45 -25.75
C ALA A 200 -9.89 38.47 -24.71
N ALA A 201 -11.03 38.19 -24.08
CA ALA A 201 -11.69 39.11 -23.15
C ALA A 201 -10.94 39.21 -21.81
N HIS A 202 -10.42 38.09 -21.31
CA HIS A 202 -9.82 38.02 -19.97
C HIS A 202 -8.29 37.98 -19.97
N GLY A 203 -7.65 37.75 -21.11
CA GLY A 203 -6.21 37.64 -21.24
C GLY A 203 -5.66 36.32 -20.68
N ILE A 204 -6.39 35.22 -20.90
CA ILE A 204 -6.00 33.85 -20.50
C ILE A 204 -5.74 32.99 -21.74
N GLU A 205 -5.11 31.82 -21.55
CA GLU A 205 -4.92 30.81 -22.61
C GLU A 205 -5.37 29.45 -22.07
N PHE A 206 -6.37 28.85 -22.72
CA PHE A 206 -6.81 27.51 -22.39
C PHE A 206 -5.82 26.49 -22.94
N HIS A 207 -5.43 25.54 -22.10
CA HIS A 207 -4.55 24.45 -22.47
C HIS A 207 -5.31 23.33 -23.17
N THR A 208 -6.55 23.08 -22.72
CA THR A 208 -7.42 22.03 -23.26
C THR A 208 -8.88 22.48 -23.37
N ILE A 209 -9.60 21.88 -24.32
CA ILE A 209 -11.06 21.87 -24.38
C ILE A 209 -11.53 20.41 -24.21
N GLU A 210 -12.34 20.14 -23.19
CA GLU A 210 -13.03 18.87 -22.94
C GLU A 210 -14.52 19.03 -23.31
N PRO A 211 -14.99 18.46 -24.44
CA PRO A 211 -16.34 18.73 -24.92
C PRO A 211 -17.46 18.09 -24.09
N LEU A 212 -17.14 17.10 -23.24
CA LEU A 212 -18.15 16.24 -22.61
C LEU A 212 -17.82 16.00 -21.13
N ASN A 213 -18.87 15.87 -20.31
CA ASN A 213 -18.76 15.51 -18.90
C ASN A 213 -19.55 14.22 -18.59
N GLU A 214 -18.87 13.20 -18.05
CA GLU A 214 -19.41 11.87 -17.73
C GLU A 214 -20.37 11.29 -18.80
N PRO A 215 -19.97 11.25 -20.08
CA PRO A 215 -20.88 11.08 -21.19
C PRO A 215 -21.54 9.69 -21.26
N ASN A 216 -20.85 8.59 -20.95
CA ASN A 216 -21.41 7.23 -21.07
C ASN A 216 -22.13 6.75 -19.80
N THR A 217 -22.86 7.65 -19.13
CA THR A 217 -23.59 7.35 -17.91
C THR A 217 -25.10 7.38 -18.12
N SER A 218 -25.84 6.54 -17.39
CA SER A 218 -27.27 6.34 -17.62
C SER A 218 -28.17 7.20 -16.72
N TYR A 219 -27.68 8.32 -16.19
CA TYR A 219 -28.40 9.14 -15.19
C TYR A 219 -28.64 10.59 -15.58
N TRP A 220 -28.16 11.05 -16.74
CA TRP A 220 -28.50 12.36 -17.29
C TRP A 220 -29.90 12.36 -17.88
N GLY A 221 -30.86 12.92 -17.15
CA GLY A 221 -32.25 12.91 -17.60
C GLY A 221 -33.12 14.04 -17.05
N THR A 222 -34.11 14.39 -17.86
CA THR A 222 -35.11 15.42 -17.58
C THR A 222 -36.45 14.77 -17.26
N GLN A 223 -37.08 15.19 -16.16
CA GLN A 223 -38.45 14.78 -15.81
C GLN A 223 -39.42 15.96 -15.96
N LEU A 224 -40.56 15.75 -16.60
CA LEU A 224 -41.58 16.79 -16.79
C LEU A 224 -42.74 16.63 -15.81
N GLY A 225 -43.25 17.77 -15.34
CA GLY A 225 -44.49 17.86 -14.58
C GLY A 225 -45.74 17.88 -15.48
N PRO A 226 -46.94 17.89 -14.87
CA PRO A 226 -48.21 17.96 -15.62
C PRO A 226 -48.38 19.23 -16.47
N ASP A 227 -47.66 20.29 -16.15
CA ASP A 227 -47.62 21.57 -16.88
C ASP A 227 -46.63 21.57 -18.06
N GLY A 228 -45.95 20.44 -18.29
CA GLY A 228 -44.94 20.29 -19.33
C GLY A 228 -43.59 20.95 -19.01
N GLN A 229 -43.43 21.52 -17.81
CA GLN A 229 -42.17 22.11 -17.34
C GLN A 229 -41.32 21.06 -16.61
N PRO A 230 -39.99 21.21 -16.60
CA PRO A 230 -39.13 20.26 -15.90
C PRO A 230 -39.32 20.36 -14.37
N THR A 231 -39.37 19.20 -13.74
CA THR A 231 -39.47 19.01 -12.28
C THR A 231 -38.28 18.23 -11.71
N GLY A 232 -37.44 17.68 -12.59
CA GLY A 232 -36.23 16.97 -12.23
C GLY A 232 -35.22 16.92 -13.38
N GLY A 233 -33.99 16.53 -13.04
CA GLY A 233 -32.77 16.90 -13.76
C GLY A 233 -32.03 17.94 -12.92
N ARG A 234 -31.11 17.49 -12.07
CA ARG A 234 -30.52 18.31 -10.99
C ARG A 234 -29.45 19.31 -11.46
N GLN A 235 -28.99 19.17 -12.70
CA GLN A 235 -27.89 19.91 -13.31
C GLN A 235 -27.91 19.69 -14.83
N GLU A 236 -27.10 20.44 -15.57
CA GLU A 236 -26.76 20.16 -16.97
C GLU A 236 -26.04 18.80 -17.10
N GLY A 237 -26.29 18.08 -18.19
CA GLY A 237 -25.69 16.78 -18.48
C GLY A 237 -26.26 16.16 -19.76
N ALA A 238 -25.40 15.52 -20.56
CA ALA A 238 -25.82 14.86 -21.80
C ALA A 238 -25.22 13.44 -21.90
N HIS A 239 -26.08 12.43 -21.97
CA HIS A 239 -25.62 11.09 -22.32
C HIS A 239 -25.10 11.08 -23.77
N ALA A 240 -23.90 10.56 -23.97
CA ALA A 240 -23.34 10.25 -25.26
C ALA A 240 -22.66 8.87 -25.20
N SER A 241 -23.17 7.93 -25.99
CA SER A 241 -22.59 6.62 -26.20
C SER A 241 -21.17 6.73 -26.77
N PRO A 242 -20.33 5.69 -26.66
CA PRO A 242 -18.99 5.71 -27.27
C PRO A 242 -19.00 6.00 -28.77
N ALA A 243 -20.09 5.71 -29.49
CA ALA A 243 -20.23 6.05 -30.90
C ALA A 243 -20.45 7.55 -31.12
N LEU A 244 -21.29 8.19 -30.32
CA LEU A 244 -21.57 9.62 -30.40
C LEU A 244 -20.40 10.47 -29.89
N GLN A 245 -19.74 10.05 -28.80
CA GLN A 245 -18.55 10.74 -28.29
C GLN A 245 -17.49 10.92 -29.39
N GLN A 246 -17.28 9.89 -30.22
CA GLN A 246 -16.32 9.96 -31.31
C GLN A 246 -16.69 10.99 -32.38
N GLN A 247 -17.98 11.18 -32.65
CA GLN A 247 -18.42 12.21 -33.59
C GLN A 247 -18.11 13.61 -33.05
N VAL A 248 -18.37 13.85 -31.76
CA VAL A 248 -18.06 15.11 -31.09
C VAL A 248 -16.56 15.37 -31.06
N ILE A 249 -15.75 14.37 -30.68
CA ILE A 249 -14.29 14.46 -30.63
C ILE A 249 -13.72 14.80 -32.02
N LEU A 250 -14.16 14.10 -33.07
CA LEU A 250 -13.69 14.35 -34.43
C LEU A 250 -14.16 15.72 -34.96
N ALA A 251 -15.35 16.18 -34.57
CA ALA A 251 -15.83 17.52 -34.92
C ALA A 251 -15.01 18.62 -34.24
N LEU A 252 -14.72 18.48 -32.95
CA LEU A 252 -13.87 19.41 -32.21
C LEU A 252 -12.44 19.43 -32.79
N ALA A 253 -11.86 18.28 -33.07
CA ALA A 253 -10.54 18.19 -33.69
C ALA A 253 -10.47 18.95 -35.02
N ARG A 254 -11.46 18.75 -35.92
CA ARG A 254 -11.55 19.51 -37.19
C ARG A 254 -11.70 21.01 -36.97
N ARG A 255 -12.50 21.42 -35.98
CA ARG A 255 -12.71 22.85 -35.69
C ARG A 255 -11.45 23.53 -35.15
N LEU A 256 -10.63 22.79 -34.38
CA LEU A 256 -9.36 23.27 -33.82
C LEU A 256 -8.26 23.48 -34.87
N GLU A 257 -8.26 22.75 -35.99
CA GLU A 257 -7.25 22.90 -37.06
C GLU A 257 -7.13 24.33 -37.60
N ASN A 258 -8.22 25.10 -37.57
CA ASN A 258 -8.28 26.48 -38.07
C ASN A 258 -8.71 27.48 -36.97
N ALA A 259 -8.56 27.12 -35.70
CA ALA A 259 -8.92 27.97 -34.58
C ALA A 259 -7.83 29.01 -34.25
N GLN A 260 -8.23 30.09 -33.59
CA GLN A 260 -7.33 31.09 -33.02
C GLN A 260 -6.74 30.63 -31.67
N THR A 261 -7.52 29.89 -30.88
CA THR A 261 -7.04 29.29 -29.63
C THR A 261 -5.98 28.23 -29.93
N ARG A 262 -5.03 28.07 -29.00
CA ARG A 262 -4.04 26.98 -29.02
C ARG A 262 -4.43 25.79 -28.15
N ALA A 263 -5.65 25.82 -27.59
CA ALA A 263 -6.14 24.75 -26.76
C ALA A 263 -6.14 23.42 -27.52
N ARG A 264 -5.73 22.36 -26.82
CA ARG A 264 -5.69 20.99 -27.32
C ARG A 264 -6.99 20.25 -26.98
N LEU A 265 -7.20 19.09 -27.60
CA LEU A 265 -8.39 18.29 -27.31
C LEU A 265 -8.15 17.38 -26.09
N ALA A 266 -8.97 17.55 -25.06
CA ALA A 266 -9.10 16.57 -23.98
C ALA A 266 -10.33 15.67 -24.23
N ALA A 267 -10.23 14.42 -23.82
CA ALA A 267 -11.35 13.48 -23.75
C ALA A 267 -11.09 12.52 -22.59
N MET A 268 -12.07 11.96 -21.90
CA MET A 268 -13.51 11.91 -22.18
C MET A 268 -14.33 12.20 -20.92
N ASP A 269 -13.63 12.63 -19.86
CA ASP A 269 -14.19 13.01 -18.57
C ASP A 269 -15.17 11.97 -17.98
N GLU A 270 -14.84 10.69 -18.11
CA GLU A 270 -15.74 9.63 -17.66
C GLU A 270 -15.80 9.54 -16.13
N THR A 271 -17.00 9.29 -15.59
CA THR A 271 -17.29 9.31 -14.14
C THR A 271 -16.43 8.35 -13.31
N ASN A 272 -15.90 7.31 -13.95
CA ASN A 272 -15.00 6.36 -13.31
C ASN A 272 -14.04 5.69 -14.33
N PRO A 273 -12.90 5.15 -13.86
CA PRO A 273 -11.90 4.53 -14.72
C PRO A 273 -12.39 3.30 -15.49
N GLY A 274 -13.38 2.56 -14.99
CA GLY A 274 -13.96 1.41 -15.68
C GLY A 274 -14.72 1.80 -16.95
N THR A 275 -15.53 2.85 -16.87
CA THR A 275 -16.23 3.41 -18.04
C THR A 275 -15.23 4.03 -19.01
N PHE A 276 -14.22 4.76 -18.51
CA PHE A 276 -13.11 5.26 -19.32
C PHE A 276 -12.46 4.17 -20.18
N VAL A 277 -12.10 3.03 -19.56
CA VAL A 277 -11.49 1.90 -20.27
C VAL A 277 -12.45 1.30 -21.31
N THR A 278 -13.74 1.21 -20.98
CA THR A 278 -14.77 0.71 -21.89
C THR A 278 -14.84 1.57 -23.15
N ASN A 279 -14.91 2.88 -22.99
CA ASN A 279 -15.03 3.80 -24.12
C ASN A 279 -13.73 3.86 -24.93
N TRP A 280 -12.57 3.97 -24.27
CA TRP A 280 -11.28 3.97 -24.96
C TRP A 280 -11.16 2.73 -25.85
N ASN A 281 -11.50 1.55 -25.33
CA ASN A 281 -11.49 0.30 -26.10
C ASN A 281 -12.52 0.27 -27.23
N GLY A 282 -13.66 0.97 -27.08
CA GLY A 282 -14.67 1.16 -28.12
C GLY A 282 -14.30 2.18 -29.21
N TYR A 283 -13.31 3.05 -28.97
CA TYR A 283 -12.86 4.03 -29.94
C TYR A 283 -12.03 3.42 -31.06
N ARG A 284 -12.25 3.91 -32.28
CA ARG A 284 -11.42 3.59 -33.44
C ARG A 284 -10.12 4.38 -33.41
N ALA A 285 -9.12 3.89 -34.15
CA ALA A 285 -7.74 4.38 -34.08
C ALA A 285 -7.61 5.85 -34.52
N ASP A 286 -8.40 6.27 -35.50
CA ASP A 286 -8.50 7.67 -35.96
C ASP A 286 -8.98 8.60 -34.84
N THR A 287 -10.01 8.21 -34.08
CA THR A 287 -10.48 8.99 -32.94
C THR A 287 -9.43 9.06 -31.81
N ARG A 288 -8.79 7.94 -31.47
CA ARG A 288 -7.74 7.91 -30.43
C ARG A 288 -6.54 8.78 -30.80
N ALA A 289 -6.26 8.94 -32.10
CA ALA A 289 -5.11 9.70 -32.58
C ALA A 289 -5.26 11.21 -32.35
N VAL A 290 -6.48 11.76 -32.43
CA VAL A 290 -6.74 13.21 -32.30
C VAL A 290 -6.93 13.68 -30.86
N ILE A 291 -6.98 12.78 -29.88
CA ILE A 291 -7.08 13.13 -28.46
C ILE A 291 -5.69 13.47 -27.95
N ASP A 292 -5.47 14.66 -27.39
CA ASP A 292 -4.16 15.07 -26.89
C ASP A 292 -3.96 14.73 -25.41
N GLN A 293 -5.02 14.86 -24.61
CA GLN A 293 -5.03 14.61 -23.16
C GLN A 293 -6.17 13.68 -22.77
N LEU A 294 -5.91 12.81 -21.78
CA LEU A 294 -6.91 11.91 -21.23
C LEU A 294 -7.42 12.43 -19.88
N ASN A 295 -8.73 12.57 -19.74
CA ASN A 295 -9.40 12.98 -18.51
C ASN A 295 -10.28 11.85 -17.97
N VAL A 296 -10.30 11.68 -16.65
CA VAL A 296 -11.11 10.68 -15.96
C VAL A 296 -11.42 11.11 -14.51
N HIS A 297 -12.62 10.81 -14.06
CA HIS A 297 -13.06 11.05 -12.68
C HIS A 297 -12.85 9.80 -11.84
N THR A 298 -12.93 9.94 -10.52
CA THR A 298 -12.76 8.81 -9.62
C THR A 298 -13.92 8.62 -8.65
N TYR A 299 -15.15 8.99 -8.99
CA TYR A 299 -16.30 8.63 -8.14
C TYR A 299 -16.38 7.12 -7.87
N GLY A 300 -16.02 6.31 -8.88
CA GLY A 300 -15.61 4.91 -8.71
C GLY A 300 -14.10 4.72 -8.89
N THR A 301 -13.49 3.76 -8.18
CA THR A 301 -12.04 3.47 -8.23
C THR A 301 -11.67 2.23 -9.01
N GLY A 302 -12.65 1.41 -9.37
CA GLY A 302 -12.41 0.19 -10.13
C GLY A 302 -11.68 0.52 -11.43
N GLN A 303 -10.63 -0.23 -11.74
CA GLN A 303 -9.82 -0.10 -12.95
C GLN A 303 -8.94 1.17 -13.08
N ARG A 304 -8.57 1.85 -11.99
CA ARG A 304 -7.57 2.95 -12.03
C ARG A 304 -6.28 2.57 -12.75
N THR A 305 -5.70 1.40 -12.44
CA THR A 305 -4.46 0.94 -13.08
C THR A 305 -4.65 0.62 -14.56
N SER A 306 -5.85 0.20 -14.99
CA SER A 306 -6.17 0.07 -16.42
C SER A 306 -6.16 1.42 -17.13
N ALA A 307 -6.79 2.47 -16.56
CA ALA A 307 -6.80 3.80 -17.15
C ALA A 307 -5.38 4.40 -17.23
N ARG A 308 -4.58 4.23 -16.18
CA ARG A 308 -3.15 4.54 -16.17
C ARG A 308 -2.39 3.86 -17.30
N ASP A 309 -2.55 2.55 -17.42
CA ASP A 309 -1.79 1.76 -18.40
C ASP A 309 -2.25 2.05 -19.84
N VAL A 310 -3.53 2.38 -20.04
CA VAL A 310 -4.04 2.96 -21.29
C VAL A 310 -3.32 4.27 -21.63
N ALA A 311 -3.22 5.21 -20.69
CA ALA A 311 -2.54 6.49 -20.93
C ALA A 311 -1.03 6.34 -21.20
N LYS A 312 -0.37 5.39 -20.54
CA LYS A 312 1.03 5.03 -20.81
C LYS A 312 1.20 4.42 -22.20
N GLY A 313 0.35 3.47 -22.55
CA GLY A 313 0.37 2.80 -23.86
C GLY A 313 0.02 3.71 -25.02
N ALA A 314 -0.86 4.69 -24.81
CA ALA A 314 -1.24 5.70 -25.78
C ALA A 314 -0.24 6.88 -25.88
N ASP A 315 0.71 6.94 -24.94
CA ASP A 315 1.66 8.04 -24.77
C ASP A 315 1.01 9.42 -24.58
N LYS A 316 -0.08 9.48 -23.78
CA LYS A 316 -0.85 10.71 -23.52
C LYS A 316 -0.81 11.11 -22.04
N PRO A 317 -0.83 12.41 -21.70
CA PRO A 317 -1.08 12.89 -20.33
C PRO A 317 -2.42 12.37 -19.81
N LEU A 318 -2.51 12.23 -18.48
CA LEU A 318 -3.71 11.76 -17.80
C LEU A 318 -4.01 12.67 -16.62
N TRP A 319 -5.20 13.24 -16.57
CA TRP A 319 -5.67 14.00 -15.42
C TRP A 319 -6.71 13.20 -14.63
N MET A 320 -6.63 13.29 -13.31
CA MET A 320 -7.78 13.07 -12.45
C MET A 320 -8.55 14.39 -12.46
N SER A 321 -9.54 14.49 -13.34
CA SER A 321 -10.15 15.78 -13.73
C SER A 321 -11.33 16.18 -12.85
N GLU A 322 -11.80 15.29 -11.98
CA GLU A 322 -12.90 15.61 -11.07
C GLU A 322 -13.11 14.54 -9.99
N VAL A 323 -13.20 15.00 -8.73
CA VAL A 323 -13.82 14.23 -7.63
C VAL A 323 -14.13 15.15 -6.45
N ASP A 324 -15.17 14.81 -5.70
CA ASP A 324 -15.36 15.20 -4.30
C ASP A 324 -16.24 14.14 -3.61
N GLY A 325 -16.57 14.31 -2.33
CA GLY A 325 -17.38 13.35 -1.60
C GLY A 325 -17.80 13.79 -0.21
N HIS A 326 -18.72 12.99 0.36
CA HIS A 326 -19.29 13.21 1.68
C HIS A 326 -18.40 12.70 2.83
N TRP A 327 -17.76 11.53 2.69
CA TRP A 327 -16.92 10.82 3.67
C TRP A 327 -17.21 11.01 5.18
N GLY A 328 -17.42 9.90 5.89
CA GLY A 328 -17.76 9.90 7.32
C GLY A 328 -19.26 9.77 7.57
N THR A 329 -19.69 9.99 8.82
CA THR A 329 -21.08 9.88 9.24
C THR A 329 -21.67 11.25 9.55
N GLY A 330 -22.48 11.77 8.62
CA GLY A 330 -23.15 13.05 8.79
C GLY A 330 -22.26 14.27 8.56
N GLN A 331 -22.86 15.46 8.59
CA GLN A 331 -22.16 16.71 8.39
C GLN A 331 -21.27 17.02 9.61
N SER A 332 -20.01 17.34 9.37
CA SER A 332 -19.07 17.76 10.41
C SER A 332 -18.02 18.72 9.86
N PHE A 333 -17.78 19.79 10.60
CA PHE A 333 -16.72 20.75 10.32
C PHE A 333 -15.45 20.48 11.15
N THR A 334 -15.52 19.56 12.12
CA THR A 334 -14.45 19.29 13.09
C THR A 334 -13.99 17.83 13.13
N SER A 335 -14.83 16.88 12.71
CA SER A 335 -14.41 15.47 12.59
C SER A 335 -13.32 15.35 11.52
N MET A 336 -12.34 14.48 11.74
CA MET A 336 -11.32 14.16 10.76
C MET A 336 -11.81 13.21 9.66
N ASP A 337 -12.95 12.54 9.82
CA ASP A 337 -13.39 11.53 8.84
C ASP A 337 -13.59 12.07 7.42
N PRO A 338 -14.19 13.26 7.19
CA PRO A 338 -14.26 13.84 5.86
C PRO A 338 -12.86 14.13 5.29
N GLY A 339 -11.99 14.74 6.10
CA GLY A 339 -10.62 15.08 5.72
C GLY A 339 -9.74 13.87 5.43
N LEU A 340 -9.92 12.77 6.17
CA LEU A 340 -9.23 11.51 5.94
C LEU A 340 -9.74 10.84 4.65
N GLY A 341 -11.06 10.85 4.41
CA GLY A 341 -11.62 10.24 3.20
C GLY A 341 -11.13 10.88 1.90
N ILE A 342 -11.01 12.21 1.84
CA ILE A 342 -10.41 12.88 0.68
C ILE A 342 -8.89 12.68 0.59
N ALA A 343 -8.19 12.59 1.73
CA ALA A 343 -6.75 12.33 1.73
C ALA A 343 -6.43 10.91 1.24
N GLU A 344 -7.18 9.90 1.67
CA GLU A 344 -7.08 8.51 1.19
C GLU A 344 -7.43 8.43 -0.30
N ARG A 345 -8.41 9.22 -0.76
CA ARG A 345 -8.76 9.35 -2.18
C ARG A 345 -7.56 9.82 -3.00
N ILE A 346 -6.94 10.93 -2.61
CA ILE A 346 -5.77 11.52 -3.29
C ILE A 346 -4.59 10.54 -3.29
N VAL A 347 -4.27 9.91 -2.16
CA VAL A 347 -3.19 8.90 -2.07
C VAL A 347 -3.45 7.75 -3.04
N GLY A 348 -4.68 7.23 -3.08
CA GLY A 348 -5.06 6.18 -4.02
C GLY A 348 -4.95 6.60 -5.48
N ASP A 349 -5.42 7.80 -5.84
CA ASP A 349 -5.35 8.32 -7.20
C ASP A 349 -3.90 8.50 -7.65
N LEU A 350 -3.07 9.19 -6.86
CA LEU A 350 -1.67 9.44 -7.20
C LEU A 350 -0.86 8.15 -7.37
N ARG A 351 -1.14 7.12 -6.56
CA ARG A 351 -0.41 5.84 -6.60
C ARG A 351 -0.90 4.89 -7.70
N GLU A 352 -2.21 4.81 -7.93
CA GLU A 352 -2.80 3.80 -8.82
C GLU A 352 -3.14 4.32 -10.20
N LEU A 353 -3.61 5.57 -10.28
CA LEU A 353 -3.97 6.23 -11.54
C LEU A 353 -2.77 6.96 -12.17
N GLU A 354 -1.82 7.41 -11.34
CA GLU A 354 -0.64 8.20 -11.75
C GLU A 354 -0.95 9.38 -12.69
N PRO A 355 -1.91 10.26 -12.31
CA PRO A 355 -2.22 11.44 -13.13
C PRO A 355 -1.10 12.47 -13.04
N SER A 356 -1.02 13.41 -14.00
CA SER A 356 -0.14 14.59 -13.92
C SER A 356 -0.79 15.79 -13.23
N ALA A 357 -2.11 15.78 -13.05
CA ALA A 357 -2.88 16.79 -12.32
C ALA A 357 -4.06 16.17 -11.55
N TRP A 358 -4.50 16.84 -10.49
CA TRP A 358 -5.65 16.41 -9.68
C TRP A 358 -6.60 17.59 -9.40
N MET A 359 -7.86 17.41 -9.79
CA MET A 359 -8.88 18.46 -9.80
C MET A 359 -10.06 18.14 -8.88
N LEU A 360 -10.43 19.11 -8.05
CA LEU A 360 -11.70 19.07 -7.31
C LEU A 360 -12.88 19.27 -8.28
N TRP A 361 -14.04 18.66 -7.99
CA TRP A 361 -15.33 19.06 -8.61
C TRP A 361 -15.58 20.54 -8.28
N GLN A 362 -16.14 20.80 -7.11
CA GLN A 362 -16.41 22.14 -6.60
C GLN A 362 -16.10 22.13 -5.10
N PRO A 363 -15.11 22.90 -4.63
CA PRO A 363 -14.72 22.93 -3.23
C PRO A 363 -15.67 23.79 -2.39
N ILE A 364 -16.46 24.66 -3.02
CA ILE A 364 -17.45 25.52 -2.36
C ILE A 364 -18.83 24.95 -2.69
N GLU A 365 -19.57 24.54 -1.67
CA GLU A 365 -20.88 23.90 -1.82
C GLU A 365 -21.96 24.65 -1.03
N ASP A 366 -23.21 24.55 -1.49
CA ASP A 366 -24.33 25.21 -0.80
C ASP A 366 -24.55 24.59 0.58
N TYR A 367 -24.39 25.41 1.63
CA TYR A 367 -24.58 24.97 3.01
C TYR A 367 -25.98 24.41 3.26
N ASN A 368 -27.02 25.02 2.69
CA ASN A 368 -28.41 24.71 3.01
C ASN A 368 -28.79 23.24 2.69
N PRO A 369 -28.60 22.72 1.46
CA PRO A 369 -28.87 21.33 1.12
C PRO A 369 -27.87 20.35 1.76
N GLN A 370 -26.62 20.75 1.99
CA GLN A 370 -25.67 19.89 2.71
C GLN A 370 -26.07 19.71 4.17
N HIS A 371 -26.50 20.76 4.83
CA HIS A 371 -26.99 20.72 6.20
C HIS A 371 -28.28 19.88 6.29
N ALA A 372 -29.27 20.16 5.44
CA ALA A 372 -30.52 19.40 5.40
C ALA A 372 -30.30 17.91 5.07
N GLY A 373 -29.34 17.62 4.20
CA GLY A 373 -28.97 16.27 3.81
C GLY A 373 -28.02 15.56 4.77
N ASN A 374 -27.51 16.26 5.79
CA ASN A 374 -26.47 15.79 6.70
C ASN A 374 -25.20 15.30 5.95
N LYS A 375 -24.67 16.14 5.05
CA LYS A 375 -23.58 15.80 4.11
C LYS A 375 -22.38 16.76 4.18
N ASN A 376 -21.22 16.30 3.69
CA ASN A 376 -19.97 17.09 3.64
C ASN A 376 -19.46 17.32 2.22
N TRP A 377 -20.30 17.43 1.19
CA TRP A 377 -19.78 17.90 -0.11
C TRP A 377 -19.25 19.33 0.03
N GLY A 378 -18.23 19.67 -0.75
CA GLY A 378 -17.44 20.89 -0.60
C GLY A 378 -16.47 20.81 0.59
N ALA A 379 -15.27 21.35 0.43
CA ALA A 379 -14.36 21.62 1.54
C ALA A 379 -14.79 22.88 2.33
N ILE A 380 -15.54 23.75 1.68
CA ILE A 380 -16.11 25.00 2.16
C ILE A 380 -17.61 24.95 1.88
N GLN A 381 -18.42 25.33 2.87
CA GLN A 381 -19.87 25.39 2.72
C GLN A 381 -20.38 26.79 3.07
N ILE A 382 -21.09 27.41 2.13
CA ILE A 382 -21.71 28.73 2.29
C ILE A 382 -23.13 28.69 1.72
N PRO A 383 -24.12 29.36 2.31
CA PRO A 383 -25.45 29.42 1.69
C PRO A 383 -25.37 29.99 0.28
N PHE A 384 -26.06 29.38 -0.69
CA PHE A 384 -26.13 29.88 -2.08
C PHE A 384 -27.23 30.94 -2.30
N ASP A 385 -27.82 31.43 -1.21
CA ASP A 385 -28.85 32.47 -1.18
C ASP A 385 -28.41 33.75 -0.45
N CYS A 386 -27.10 34.02 -0.36
CA CYS A 386 -26.61 35.29 0.18
C CYS A 386 -27.09 36.48 -0.69
N THR A 387 -27.44 37.58 -0.03
CA THR A 387 -27.94 38.81 -0.63
C THR A 387 -26.85 39.89 -0.72
N ALA A 388 -27.13 40.99 -1.42
CA ALA A 388 -26.21 42.12 -1.54
C ALA A 388 -25.95 42.85 -0.20
N GLN A 389 -26.76 42.59 0.83
CA GLN A 389 -26.64 43.18 2.16
C GLN A 389 -25.87 42.28 3.14
N ASP A 390 -25.53 41.05 2.72
CA ASP A 390 -24.84 40.10 3.58
C ASP A 390 -23.35 40.44 3.76
N THR A 391 -22.82 39.94 4.87
CA THR A 391 -21.41 40.07 5.28
C THR A 391 -20.89 38.69 5.66
N LEU A 392 -19.60 38.56 5.95
CA LEU A 392 -19.05 37.28 6.46
C LEU A 392 -19.69 36.84 7.78
N GLN A 393 -20.32 37.75 8.54
CA GLN A 393 -21.04 37.40 9.77
C GLN A 393 -22.44 36.83 9.49
N THR A 394 -23.15 37.35 8.49
CA THR A 394 -24.52 36.91 8.16
C THR A 394 -24.57 35.77 7.16
N CYS A 395 -23.58 35.68 6.26
CA CYS A 395 -23.39 34.57 5.32
C CYS A 395 -21.98 33.95 5.45
N PRO A 396 -21.70 33.22 6.55
CA PRO A 396 -20.36 32.72 6.83
C PRO A 396 -19.98 31.52 5.95
N ALA A 397 -18.76 31.54 5.44
CA ALA A 397 -18.10 30.35 4.87
C ALA A 397 -17.67 29.40 5.99
N ARG A 398 -18.17 28.16 5.96
CA ARG A 398 -17.85 27.10 6.93
C ARG A 398 -16.84 26.13 6.33
N ILE A 399 -15.69 26.01 6.96
CA ILE A 399 -14.59 25.18 6.49
C ILE A 399 -14.61 23.85 7.25
N ASN A 400 -14.54 22.73 6.55
CA ASN A 400 -14.40 21.41 7.17
C ASN A 400 -12.97 20.87 7.05
N THR A 401 -12.70 19.72 7.69
CA THR A 401 -11.37 19.12 7.72
C THR A 401 -10.81 18.71 6.37
N LYS A 402 -11.64 18.56 5.31
CA LYS A 402 -11.16 18.35 3.93
C LYS A 402 -10.26 19.50 3.48
N PHE A 403 -10.65 20.73 3.77
CA PHE A 403 -9.83 21.90 3.45
C PHE A 403 -8.45 21.81 4.08
N HIS A 404 -8.40 21.43 5.35
CA HIS A 404 -7.15 21.32 6.10
C HIS A 404 -6.26 20.18 5.61
N THR A 405 -6.83 19.00 5.32
CA THR A 405 -6.06 17.86 4.82
C THR A 405 -5.63 18.03 3.36
N LEU A 406 -6.44 18.68 2.51
CA LEU A 406 -6.05 19.06 1.15
C LEU A 406 -4.79 19.93 1.14
N ARG A 407 -4.63 20.79 2.16
CA ARG A 407 -3.43 21.62 2.31
C ARG A 407 -2.16 20.80 2.53
N ASN A 408 -2.19 19.61 3.13
CA ASN A 408 -1.00 18.77 3.24
C ASN A 408 -0.42 18.37 1.88
N PHE A 409 -1.27 18.23 0.86
CA PHE A 409 -0.86 17.86 -0.50
C PHE A 409 -0.54 19.09 -1.32
N THR A 410 -1.52 19.98 -1.48
CA THR A 410 -1.38 21.21 -2.26
C THR A 410 -0.22 22.06 -1.75
N HIS A 411 0.10 22.02 -0.45
CA HIS A 411 1.19 22.81 0.09
C HIS A 411 2.61 22.25 -0.12
N HIS A 412 2.73 20.96 -0.41
CA HIS A 412 4.01 20.25 -0.32
C HIS A 412 4.32 19.34 -1.53
N ILE A 413 3.39 19.19 -2.45
CA ILE A 413 3.59 18.65 -3.79
C ILE A 413 3.26 19.77 -4.76
N ARG A 414 4.28 20.42 -5.31
CA ARG A 414 4.16 21.67 -6.08
C ARG A 414 4.27 21.42 -7.57
N PRO A 415 3.72 22.33 -8.40
CA PRO A 415 4.00 22.33 -9.84
C PRO A 415 5.52 22.24 -10.08
N GLY A 416 5.93 21.35 -10.97
CA GLY A 416 7.34 21.07 -11.23
C GLY A 416 7.91 19.85 -10.49
N ASP A 417 7.31 19.44 -9.36
CA ASP A 417 7.75 18.25 -8.62
C ASP A 417 7.46 16.97 -9.43
N HIS A 418 8.03 15.84 -9.01
CA HIS A 418 7.72 14.53 -9.58
C HIS A 418 7.21 13.60 -8.49
N VAL A 419 5.99 13.10 -8.62
CA VAL A 419 5.47 12.03 -7.76
C VAL A 419 6.29 10.77 -8.00
N ILE A 420 6.66 10.05 -6.94
CA ILE A 420 7.53 8.88 -6.99
C ILE A 420 6.86 7.65 -6.34
N GLU A 421 7.37 6.47 -6.66
CA GLU A 421 6.93 5.22 -6.04
C GLU A 421 7.16 5.22 -4.52
N VAL A 422 6.26 4.56 -3.80
CA VAL A 422 6.36 4.29 -2.35
C VAL A 422 5.74 2.94 -2.03
N ASN A 423 6.34 2.21 -1.08
CA ASN A 423 5.93 0.86 -0.70
C ASN A 423 4.75 0.77 0.29
N ASP A 424 4.09 1.89 0.58
CA ASP A 424 3.02 1.98 1.58
C ASP A 424 1.74 2.55 0.95
N THR A 425 0.62 1.87 1.16
CA THR A 425 -0.66 2.21 0.52
C THR A 425 -1.37 3.41 1.16
N ALA A 426 -0.90 3.86 2.32
CA ALA A 426 -1.39 5.05 3.01
C ALA A 426 -0.50 6.28 2.78
N SER A 427 0.51 6.17 1.92
CA SER A 427 1.47 7.24 1.64
C SER A 427 1.54 7.58 0.16
N VAL A 428 1.91 8.83 -0.12
CA VAL A 428 2.42 9.28 -1.42
C VAL A 428 3.71 10.05 -1.20
N ALA A 429 4.63 10.00 -2.16
CA ALA A 429 5.88 10.75 -2.10
C ALA A 429 6.15 11.51 -3.40
N ALA A 430 6.88 12.60 -3.31
CA ALA A 430 7.33 13.38 -4.45
C ALA A 430 8.77 13.87 -4.23
N VAL A 431 9.55 13.98 -5.31
CA VAL A 431 10.82 14.71 -5.32
C VAL A 431 10.60 16.12 -5.84
N SER A 432 11.31 17.08 -5.26
CA SER A 432 11.20 18.47 -5.68
C SER A 432 11.64 18.67 -7.13
N ALA A 433 11.13 19.70 -7.80
CA ALA A 433 11.51 20.06 -9.17
C ALA A 433 13.04 20.15 -9.39
N ASN A 434 13.78 20.63 -8.39
CA ASN A 434 15.24 20.74 -8.44
C ASN A 434 15.99 19.44 -8.06
N GLY A 435 15.28 18.39 -7.64
CA GLY A 435 15.81 17.08 -7.27
C GLY A 435 16.62 17.03 -5.98
N ARG A 436 16.50 18.03 -5.09
CA ARG A 436 17.29 18.19 -3.85
C ARG A 436 16.50 18.05 -2.54
N ALA A 437 15.20 17.80 -2.64
CA ALA A 437 14.31 17.56 -1.52
C ALA A 437 13.26 16.54 -1.91
N ALA A 438 12.58 15.98 -0.91
CA ALA A 438 11.43 15.12 -1.11
C ALA A 438 10.33 15.43 -0.10
N THR A 439 9.11 15.08 -0.45
CA THR A 439 7.94 15.15 0.43
C THR A 439 7.35 13.76 0.52
N VAL A 440 6.91 13.35 1.71
CA VAL A 440 6.05 12.17 1.89
C VAL A 440 4.78 12.61 2.64
N VAL A 441 3.60 12.40 2.08
CA VAL A 441 2.33 12.62 2.77
C VAL A 441 1.76 11.28 3.19
N HIS A 442 1.53 11.10 4.49
CA HIS A 442 1.02 9.86 5.09
C HIS A 442 -0.33 10.08 5.78
N VAL A 443 -1.28 9.18 5.54
CA VAL A 443 -2.62 9.21 6.15
C VAL A 443 -2.75 8.12 7.20
N ASN A 444 -3.00 8.49 8.45
CA ASN A 444 -3.34 7.55 9.52
C ASN A 444 -4.82 7.67 9.88
N SER A 445 -5.66 6.83 9.29
CA SER A 445 -7.10 6.76 9.59
C SER A 445 -7.45 5.90 10.80
N ALA A 446 -6.47 5.31 11.48
CA ALA A 446 -6.69 4.55 12.70
C ALA A 446 -6.99 5.45 13.91
N ASP A 447 -7.71 4.91 14.89
CA ASP A 447 -7.99 5.55 16.18
C ASP A 447 -6.78 5.55 17.13
N THR A 448 -5.66 5.00 16.70
CA THR A 448 -4.39 4.98 17.45
C THR A 448 -3.26 5.60 16.63
N GLY A 449 -2.29 6.19 17.33
CA GLY A 449 -1.07 6.67 16.70
C GLY A 449 -0.24 5.53 16.11
N ARG A 450 0.60 5.83 15.12
CA ARG A 450 1.47 4.86 14.44
C ARG A 450 2.89 5.38 14.34
N ARG A 451 3.89 4.52 14.48
CA ARG A 451 5.29 4.91 14.28
C ARG A 451 5.64 4.74 12.82
N ILE A 452 5.98 5.83 12.14
CA ILE A 452 6.43 5.82 10.75
C ILE A 452 7.96 5.90 10.76
N SER A 453 8.60 4.94 10.12
CA SER A 453 10.04 4.95 9.85
C SER A 453 10.24 5.22 8.37
N LEU A 454 10.74 6.40 8.03
CA LEU A 454 11.14 6.72 6.66
C LEU A 454 12.48 6.04 6.38
N ASP A 455 12.51 5.20 5.35
CA ASP A 455 13.74 4.65 4.79
C ASP A 455 14.10 5.44 3.52
N LEU A 456 15.20 6.19 3.60
CA LEU A 456 15.73 7.01 2.51
C LEU A 456 16.86 6.27 1.76
N SER A 457 16.99 4.95 1.95
CA SER A 457 18.01 4.11 1.32
C SER A 457 18.06 4.25 -0.20
N ARG A 458 16.90 4.43 -0.84
CA ARG A 458 16.74 4.55 -2.30
C ARG A 458 17.24 5.87 -2.88
N PHE A 459 17.54 6.87 -2.05
CA PHE A 459 18.22 8.08 -2.49
C PHE A 459 19.73 7.84 -2.62
N GLY A 460 20.29 8.29 -3.75
CA GLY A 460 21.72 8.11 -4.04
C GLY A 460 22.61 8.86 -3.07
N HIS A 461 22.19 10.06 -2.65
CA HIS A 461 22.90 10.86 -1.67
C HIS A 461 21.95 11.42 -0.62
N VAL A 462 22.37 11.31 0.64
CA VAL A 462 21.71 11.87 1.82
C VAL A 462 22.79 12.66 2.56
N THR A 463 22.62 13.98 2.67
CA THR A 463 23.63 14.86 3.29
C THR A 463 23.73 14.60 4.79
N PRO A 464 24.88 14.82 5.44
CA PRO A 464 25.01 14.72 6.90
C PRO A 464 24.04 15.62 7.67
N GLU A 465 23.65 16.76 7.08
CA GLU A 465 22.70 17.73 7.63
C GLU A 465 21.24 17.45 7.22
N ALA A 466 20.96 16.30 6.58
CA ALA A 466 19.61 15.98 6.13
C ALA A 466 18.63 15.91 7.31
N THR A 467 17.44 16.45 7.12
CA THR A 467 16.39 16.45 8.13
C THR A 467 15.04 16.05 7.57
N VAL A 468 14.21 15.49 8.43
CA VAL A 468 12.80 15.25 8.18
C VAL A 468 11.99 16.15 9.11
N THR A 469 11.18 17.04 8.55
CA THR A 469 10.25 17.87 9.33
C THR A 469 8.81 17.38 9.15
N PRO A 470 8.20 16.77 10.19
CA PRO A 470 6.79 16.42 10.16
C PRO A 470 5.90 17.67 10.27
N ILE A 471 4.81 17.69 9.50
CA ILE A 471 3.78 18.73 9.48
C ILE A 471 2.43 18.02 9.61
N VAL A 472 1.78 18.17 10.76
CA VAL A 472 0.63 17.36 11.15
C VAL A 472 -0.66 18.15 10.99
N THR A 473 -1.66 17.52 10.36
CA THR A 473 -3.05 17.96 10.36
C THR A 473 -3.90 16.90 11.05
N ASP A 474 -4.53 17.25 12.15
CA ASP A 474 -5.44 16.41 12.92
C ASP A 474 -6.55 17.28 13.55
N ALA A 475 -7.35 16.69 14.44
CA ALA A 475 -8.45 17.41 15.10
C ALA A 475 -7.99 18.57 15.99
N SER A 476 -6.71 18.65 16.36
CA SER A 476 -6.14 19.72 17.20
C SER A 476 -5.66 20.93 16.39
N GLY A 477 -5.40 20.75 15.10
CA GLY A 477 -4.92 21.83 14.23
C GLY A 477 -4.47 21.36 12.85
N ALA A 478 -4.33 22.31 11.94
CA ALA A 478 -3.91 22.07 10.56
C ALA A 478 -2.47 22.55 10.32
N LEU A 479 -1.70 21.77 9.55
CA LEU A 479 -0.32 22.06 9.17
C LEU A 479 0.61 22.43 10.34
N VAL A 480 0.42 21.78 11.50
CA VAL A 480 1.23 22.04 12.69
C VAL A 480 2.63 21.47 12.48
N ARG A 481 3.58 22.37 12.21
CA ARG A 481 5.01 22.03 12.00
C ARG A 481 5.65 21.54 13.29
N GLN A 482 6.21 20.34 13.24
CA GLN A 482 6.95 19.72 14.33
C GLN A 482 8.44 20.07 14.27
N ARG A 483 9.20 19.69 15.31
CA ARG A 483 10.65 19.85 15.31
C ARG A 483 11.30 18.99 14.21
N PRO A 484 12.26 19.53 13.44
CA PRO A 484 13.03 18.74 12.49
C PRO A 484 13.77 17.58 13.18
N ILE A 485 13.76 16.42 12.53
CA ILE A 485 14.39 15.19 12.98
C ILE A 485 15.63 14.95 12.10
N PRO A 486 16.84 14.90 12.67
CA PRO A 486 18.03 14.54 11.92
C PRO A 486 17.91 13.14 11.32
N VAL A 487 18.37 12.98 10.07
CA VAL A 487 18.44 11.67 9.43
C VAL A 487 19.66 10.92 9.96
N ASP A 488 19.46 9.71 10.51
CA ASP A 488 20.54 8.81 10.92
C ASP A 488 20.52 7.55 10.06
N LYS A 489 21.67 7.18 9.49
CA LYS A 489 21.82 5.99 8.61
C LYS A 489 20.75 5.92 7.51
N LYS A 490 20.48 7.05 6.84
CA LYS A 490 19.42 7.21 5.84
C LYS A 490 18.00 6.90 6.36
N SER A 491 17.75 7.03 7.65
CA SER A 491 16.41 6.85 8.22
C SER A 491 16.05 7.92 9.23
N ALA A 492 14.76 8.20 9.34
CA ALA A 492 14.18 9.03 10.39
C ALA A 492 12.81 8.45 10.77
N ALA A 493 12.41 8.59 12.04
CA ALA A 493 11.14 8.05 12.50
C ALA A 493 10.34 9.05 13.33
N PHE A 494 9.02 9.02 13.16
CA PHE A 494 8.08 9.88 13.86
C PHE A 494 6.79 9.12 14.19
N THR A 495 6.18 9.39 15.35
CA THR A 495 4.87 8.83 15.68
C THR A 495 3.78 9.76 15.19
N VAL A 496 3.08 9.39 14.14
CA VAL A 496 1.92 10.14 13.64
C VAL A 496 0.72 9.95 14.57
N PRO A 497 -0.05 11.00 14.89
CA PRO A 497 -1.25 10.87 15.72
C PRO A 497 -2.32 9.98 15.10
N ALA A 498 -3.25 9.52 15.93
CA ALA A 498 -4.51 8.92 15.45
C ALA A 498 -5.26 9.92 14.56
N LYS A 499 -6.01 9.41 13.57
CA LYS A 499 -6.89 10.22 12.71
C LYS A 499 -6.21 11.48 12.16
N SER A 500 -5.05 11.33 11.52
CA SER A 500 -4.22 12.44 11.07
C SER A 500 -3.71 12.29 9.64
N VAL A 501 -3.37 13.42 9.02
CA VAL A 501 -2.55 13.49 7.80
C VAL A 501 -1.24 14.18 8.16
N THR A 502 -0.12 13.51 7.94
CA THR A 502 1.22 14.03 8.25
C THR A 502 2.04 14.16 6.98
N THR A 503 2.53 15.36 6.71
CA THR A 503 3.51 15.61 5.65
C THR A 503 4.92 15.63 6.23
N PHE A 504 5.79 14.77 5.73
CA PHE A 504 7.22 14.74 6.02
C PHE A 504 7.96 15.50 4.93
N VAL A 505 8.48 16.69 5.26
CA VAL A 505 9.37 17.45 4.37
C VAL A 505 10.79 16.96 4.62
N VAL A 506 11.43 16.41 3.59
CA VAL A 506 12.76 15.81 3.63
C VAL A 506 13.74 16.71 2.89
N ASP A 507 14.63 17.35 3.64
CA ASP A 507 15.67 18.22 3.10
C ASP A 507 17.02 17.47 3.08
N GLY A 508 17.82 17.66 2.02
CA GLY A 508 19.16 17.07 1.92
C GLY A 508 19.22 15.68 1.28
N VAL A 509 18.23 15.32 0.46
CA VAL A 509 18.22 14.07 -0.31
C VAL A 509 18.29 14.37 -1.81
N GLN A 510 19.06 13.58 -2.57
CA GLN A 510 19.18 13.77 -4.01
C GLN A 510 19.54 12.48 -4.76
N GLY A 511 19.11 12.42 -6.02
CA GLY A 511 19.45 11.35 -6.94
C GLY A 511 18.87 9.98 -6.57
N VAL A 512 19.11 9.02 -7.46
CA VAL A 512 18.67 7.63 -7.31
C VAL A 512 19.87 6.80 -6.86
N ALA A 513 19.71 5.92 -5.87
CA ALA A 513 20.78 5.01 -5.50
C ALA A 513 21.07 4.01 -6.63
N ASP A 514 22.34 3.62 -6.80
CA ASP A 514 22.75 2.68 -7.86
C ASP A 514 22.01 1.35 -7.74
N ASP A 515 21.61 0.99 -6.51
CA ASP A 515 20.83 -0.19 -6.19
C ASP A 515 19.31 0.03 -6.14
N ALA A 516 18.83 1.26 -6.30
CA ALA A 516 17.41 1.56 -6.33
C ALA A 516 16.78 1.32 -7.70
N ALA A 517 17.54 1.44 -8.78
CA ALA A 517 17.01 1.31 -10.14
C ALA A 517 16.24 0.00 -10.35
N LEU A 518 14.99 0.12 -10.82
CA LEU A 518 14.10 -0.99 -11.18
C LEU A 518 14.80 -2.07 -12.01
N VAL A 519 15.64 -1.61 -12.95
CA VAL A 519 16.43 -2.46 -13.84
C VAL A 519 17.86 -1.93 -13.87
N ARG A 520 18.84 -2.83 -13.79
CA ARG A 520 20.26 -2.52 -13.79
C ARG A 520 20.94 -3.16 -15.00
N ALA A 521 21.87 -2.43 -15.59
CA ALA A 521 22.63 -2.91 -16.73
C ALA A 521 23.42 -4.18 -16.37
N GLY A 522 23.38 -5.19 -17.23
CA GLY A 522 24.12 -6.45 -17.05
C GLY A 522 23.47 -7.46 -16.09
N HIS A 523 22.42 -7.07 -15.36
CA HIS A 523 21.65 -7.94 -14.49
C HIS A 523 20.71 -8.86 -15.29
N VAL A 524 20.21 -9.89 -14.60
CA VAL A 524 19.29 -10.91 -15.13
C VAL A 524 18.11 -11.08 -14.19
N TYR A 525 16.94 -11.25 -14.79
CA TYR A 525 15.66 -11.15 -14.11
C TYR A 525 14.79 -12.37 -14.39
N ARG A 526 13.89 -12.63 -13.45
CA ARG A 526 12.81 -13.59 -13.59
C ARG A 526 11.49 -12.85 -13.49
N LEU A 527 10.58 -13.10 -14.43
CA LEU A 527 9.25 -12.53 -14.45
C LEU A 527 8.26 -13.61 -14.00
N GLN A 528 7.75 -13.52 -12.77
CA GLN A 528 6.83 -14.49 -12.19
C GLN A 528 5.38 -13.99 -12.25
N GLY A 529 4.48 -14.77 -12.83
CA GLY A 529 3.06 -14.41 -12.88
C GLY A 529 2.44 -14.50 -11.49
N VAL A 530 1.89 -13.39 -10.99
CA VAL A 530 1.37 -13.26 -9.62
C VAL A 530 0.38 -14.38 -9.22
N PRO A 531 -0.58 -14.82 -10.07
CA PRO A 531 -1.54 -15.85 -9.67
C PRO A 531 -0.95 -17.25 -9.48
N SER A 532 0.12 -17.58 -10.21
CA SER A 532 0.65 -18.95 -10.27
C SER A 532 2.00 -19.13 -9.58
N GLY A 533 2.76 -18.03 -9.39
CA GLY A 533 4.16 -18.07 -8.98
C GLY A 533 5.11 -18.67 -10.02
N ARG A 534 4.61 -19.05 -11.21
CA ARG A 534 5.40 -19.63 -12.31
C ARG A 534 6.01 -18.54 -13.17
N SER A 535 7.13 -18.85 -13.82
CA SER A 535 7.92 -17.86 -14.57
C SER A 535 7.55 -17.81 -16.05
N LEU A 536 7.61 -16.61 -16.64
CA LEU A 536 7.56 -16.41 -18.09
C LEU A 536 8.72 -17.14 -18.76
N THR A 537 8.40 -18.08 -19.64
CA THR A 537 9.34 -19.05 -20.20
C THR A 537 9.19 -19.13 -21.73
N PRO A 538 10.30 -19.11 -22.49
CA PRO A 538 10.28 -19.39 -23.92
C PRO A 538 9.73 -20.79 -24.24
N ALA A 539 8.87 -20.89 -25.25
CA ALA A 539 8.39 -22.15 -25.81
C ALA A 539 8.49 -22.09 -27.35
N GLY A 540 9.65 -22.46 -27.90
CA GLY A 540 9.92 -22.26 -29.32
C GLY A 540 10.01 -20.77 -29.65
N SER A 541 9.10 -20.28 -30.50
CA SER A 541 8.96 -18.86 -30.84
C SER A 541 7.94 -18.11 -29.98
N SER A 542 7.19 -18.78 -29.09
CA SER A 542 6.19 -18.18 -28.21
C SER A 542 6.66 -18.17 -26.75
N VAL A 543 5.76 -17.74 -25.84
CA VAL A 543 5.99 -17.72 -24.39
C VAL A 543 4.83 -18.34 -23.62
N VAL A 544 5.16 -18.97 -22.49
CA VAL A 544 4.25 -19.65 -21.57
C VAL A 544 4.65 -19.37 -20.12
N ILE A 545 3.83 -19.74 -19.14
CA ILE A 545 4.30 -19.89 -17.76
C ILE A 545 4.73 -21.34 -17.49
N ARG A 546 5.89 -21.55 -16.89
CA ARG A 546 6.35 -22.87 -16.42
C ARG A 546 7.03 -22.72 -15.08
N THR A 547 6.97 -23.76 -14.23
CA THR A 547 7.69 -24.01 -12.96
C THR A 547 8.01 -22.80 -12.05
N SER A 548 8.06 -23.02 -10.74
CA SER A 548 8.56 -22.02 -9.80
C SER A 548 10.02 -22.26 -9.39
N ASP A 549 10.71 -23.21 -10.05
CA ASP A 549 12.10 -23.54 -9.77
C ASP A 549 13.04 -22.37 -10.10
N ALA A 550 13.64 -21.80 -9.05
CA ALA A 550 14.59 -20.70 -9.16
C ALA A 550 15.86 -21.06 -9.95
N LEU A 551 16.18 -22.36 -10.09
CA LEU A 551 17.36 -22.84 -10.82
C LEU A 551 17.13 -23.00 -12.33
N ALA A 552 15.89 -22.84 -12.82
CA ALA A 552 15.57 -22.95 -14.23
C ALA A 552 16.17 -21.75 -15.02
N ALA A 553 17.30 -21.99 -15.67
CA ALA A 553 18.10 -20.98 -16.38
C ALA A 553 17.43 -20.46 -17.67
N ASP A 554 16.62 -21.30 -18.30
CA ASP A 554 15.86 -20.99 -19.53
C ASP A 554 14.74 -19.97 -19.32
N GLN A 555 14.47 -19.61 -18.06
CA GLN A 555 13.44 -18.65 -17.65
C GLN A 555 14.02 -17.29 -17.24
N LEU A 556 15.33 -17.08 -17.46
CA LEU A 556 16.02 -15.83 -17.15
C LEU A 556 15.98 -14.87 -18.33
N TRP A 557 15.71 -13.60 -18.02
CA TRP A 557 15.52 -12.51 -18.96
C TRP A 557 16.51 -11.38 -18.69
N ARG A 558 16.97 -10.72 -19.75
CA ARG A 558 17.60 -9.41 -19.67
C ARG A 558 16.56 -8.35 -19.95
N ILE A 559 16.46 -7.38 -19.06
CA ILE A 559 15.64 -6.18 -19.24
C ILE A 559 16.63 -5.04 -19.56
N THR A 560 16.51 -4.44 -20.74
CA THR A 560 17.46 -3.41 -21.21
C THR A 560 16.73 -2.10 -21.44
N PRO A 561 17.12 -0.98 -20.80
CA PRO A 561 16.50 0.31 -21.05
C PRO A 561 16.76 0.78 -22.50
N VAL A 562 15.71 1.31 -23.13
CA VAL A 562 15.74 1.92 -24.47
C VAL A 562 15.78 3.43 -24.35
N THR A 563 15.03 4.00 -23.40
CA THR A 563 15.02 5.43 -23.11
C THR A 563 16.17 5.81 -22.17
N THR A 564 16.80 6.96 -22.42
CA THR A 564 17.93 7.46 -21.61
C THR A 564 17.50 8.18 -20.34
N THR A 565 16.28 8.74 -20.32
CA THR A 565 15.67 9.38 -19.15
C THR A 565 14.81 8.37 -18.38
N GLY A 566 15.13 8.15 -17.10
CA GLY A 566 14.33 7.30 -16.20
C GLY A 566 13.00 7.93 -15.80
N GLY A 567 12.04 7.09 -15.40
CA GLY A 567 10.67 7.44 -15.02
C GLY A 567 9.65 6.32 -15.31
N ASN A 568 8.39 6.53 -14.94
CA ASN A 568 7.28 5.58 -15.06
C ASN A 568 6.82 5.27 -16.50
N ARG A 569 7.38 5.99 -17.49
CA ARG A 569 7.19 5.80 -18.94
C ARG A 569 8.46 5.30 -19.63
N SER A 570 9.48 4.91 -18.86
CA SER A 570 10.70 4.32 -19.42
C SER A 570 10.35 3.07 -20.22
N ARG A 571 11.03 2.91 -21.37
CA ARG A 571 10.80 1.77 -22.26
C ARG A 571 11.96 0.81 -22.18
N TYR A 572 11.65 -0.47 -22.24
CA TYR A 572 12.60 -1.56 -22.05
C TYR A 572 12.43 -2.65 -23.11
N LEU A 573 13.53 -3.29 -23.47
CA LEU A 573 13.52 -4.54 -24.21
C LEU A 573 13.55 -5.70 -23.21
N LEU A 574 12.70 -6.69 -23.44
CA LEU A 574 12.75 -7.98 -22.74
C LEU A 574 13.41 -8.99 -23.67
N SER A 575 14.52 -9.59 -23.26
CA SER A 575 15.29 -10.50 -24.10
C SER A 575 15.78 -11.74 -23.36
N THR A 576 15.93 -12.84 -24.09
CA THR A 576 16.46 -14.11 -23.61
C THR A 576 17.37 -14.70 -24.69
N GLY A 577 18.62 -14.97 -24.33
CA GLY A 577 19.68 -15.26 -25.31
C GLY A 577 19.87 -14.10 -26.29
N ASP A 578 19.77 -14.38 -27.59
CA ASP A 578 19.87 -13.40 -28.69
C ASP A 578 18.49 -13.03 -29.28
N ARG A 579 17.41 -13.25 -28.52
CA ARG A 579 16.03 -12.98 -28.95
C ARG A 579 15.33 -11.99 -28.03
N SER A 580 14.53 -11.11 -28.62
CA SER A 580 13.68 -10.13 -27.94
C SER A 580 12.21 -10.54 -28.01
N LEU A 581 11.45 -10.22 -26.96
CA LEU A 581 10.00 -10.40 -26.92
C LEU A 581 9.31 -9.25 -27.66
N VAL A 582 8.51 -9.61 -28.67
CA VAL A 582 7.87 -8.69 -29.61
C VAL A 582 6.37 -8.99 -29.68
N LEU A 583 5.55 -7.94 -29.80
CA LEU A 583 4.13 -8.07 -30.10
C LEU A 583 3.87 -7.79 -31.58
N ARG A 584 3.60 -8.84 -32.36
CA ARG A 584 3.32 -8.74 -33.80
C ARG A 584 1.98 -9.38 -34.10
N ASP A 585 1.12 -8.69 -34.86
CA ASP A 585 -0.20 -9.18 -35.27
C ASP A 585 -1.04 -9.72 -34.09
N GLY A 586 -0.94 -9.05 -32.93
CA GLY A 586 -1.66 -9.41 -31.71
C GLY A 586 -1.12 -10.65 -30.96
N SER A 587 0.05 -11.18 -31.34
CA SER A 587 0.68 -12.33 -30.71
C SER A 587 2.08 -12.01 -30.17
N LEU A 588 2.40 -12.55 -28.99
CA LEU A 588 3.76 -12.51 -28.44
C LEU A 588 4.66 -13.50 -29.16
N THR A 589 5.79 -13.02 -29.66
CA THR A 589 6.79 -13.84 -30.34
C THR A 589 8.22 -13.48 -29.92
N LEU A 590 9.15 -14.41 -30.07
CA LEU A 590 10.57 -14.23 -29.84
C LEU A 590 11.31 -14.09 -31.19
N GLU A 591 11.81 -12.89 -31.45
CA GLU A 591 12.54 -12.55 -32.69
C GLU A 591 14.01 -12.27 -32.40
N ARG A 592 14.90 -12.47 -33.39
CA ARG A 592 16.33 -12.19 -33.24
C ARG A 592 16.57 -10.71 -32.95
N SER A 593 17.28 -10.41 -31.86
CA SER A 593 17.59 -9.04 -31.46
C SER A 593 18.43 -8.32 -32.52
N SER A 594 18.08 -7.07 -32.81
CA SER A 594 18.81 -6.18 -33.71
C SER A 594 18.58 -4.71 -33.32
N THR A 595 19.43 -3.80 -33.79
CA THR A 595 19.26 -2.36 -33.57
C THR A 595 17.95 -1.84 -34.17
N ALA A 596 17.55 -2.35 -35.33
CA ALA A 596 16.27 -1.99 -35.95
C ALA A 596 15.08 -2.44 -35.09
N LEU A 597 15.10 -3.68 -34.59
CA LEU A 597 14.05 -4.19 -33.71
C LEU A 597 13.99 -3.43 -32.37
N ALA A 598 15.15 -3.04 -31.82
CA ALA A 598 15.21 -2.26 -30.59
C ALA A 598 14.53 -0.87 -30.72
N ALA A 599 14.58 -0.26 -31.91
CA ALA A 599 13.94 1.01 -32.21
C ALA A 599 12.42 0.88 -32.47
N ASP A 600 11.93 -0.33 -32.76
CA ASP A 600 10.52 -0.58 -33.07
C ASP A 600 9.67 -0.64 -31.79
N PRO A 601 8.62 0.19 -31.65
CA PRO A 601 7.72 0.16 -30.50
C PRO A 601 7.08 -1.20 -30.23
N VAL A 602 6.99 -2.10 -31.22
CA VAL A 602 6.43 -3.45 -31.00
C VAL A 602 7.30 -4.32 -30.07
N ALA A 603 8.58 -4.01 -29.92
CA ALA A 603 9.52 -4.69 -29.03
C ALA A 603 9.74 -3.96 -27.69
N GLN A 604 9.13 -2.79 -27.51
CA GLN A 604 9.33 -1.91 -26.36
C GLN A 604 8.22 -2.09 -25.33
N TRP A 605 8.61 -2.23 -24.07
CA TRP A 605 7.72 -2.49 -22.95
C TRP A 605 7.89 -1.43 -21.86
N ILE A 606 6.80 -0.94 -21.29
CA ILE A 606 6.78 -0.05 -20.13
C ILE A 606 6.43 -0.89 -18.90
N LEU A 607 7.22 -0.80 -17.85
CA LEU A 607 6.97 -1.49 -16.58
C LEU A 607 6.20 -0.52 -15.68
N SER A 608 4.99 -0.89 -15.28
CA SER A 608 4.07 -0.01 -14.54
C SER A 608 3.66 -0.66 -13.21
N THR A 609 3.76 0.05 -12.08
CA THR A 609 3.59 -0.50 -10.72
C THR A 609 2.73 0.40 -9.85
N THR A 610 2.14 -0.15 -8.79
CA THR A 610 1.48 0.62 -7.72
C THR A 610 2.33 0.72 -6.45
N GLY A 611 3.59 0.32 -6.49
CA GLY A 611 4.48 0.28 -5.33
C GLY A 611 4.38 -1.00 -4.49
N ASP A 612 3.60 -2.00 -4.91
CA ASP A 612 3.40 -3.25 -4.17
C ASP A 612 4.36 -4.39 -4.57
N GLY A 613 5.42 -4.06 -5.31
CA GLY A 613 6.42 -5.01 -5.80
C GLY A 613 5.99 -5.81 -7.03
N THR A 614 4.86 -5.47 -7.66
CA THR A 614 4.39 -6.14 -8.88
C THR A 614 4.12 -5.15 -10.02
N TYR A 615 4.29 -5.63 -11.25
CA TYR A 615 4.29 -4.80 -12.44
C TYR A 615 3.31 -5.32 -13.49
N THR A 616 2.67 -4.41 -14.22
CA THR A 616 2.15 -4.69 -15.55
C THR A 616 3.23 -4.36 -16.58
N LEU A 617 3.24 -5.09 -17.70
CA LEU A 617 4.16 -4.84 -18.82
C LEU A 617 3.36 -4.37 -20.02
N VAL A 618 3.35 -3.06 -20.25
CA VAL A 618 2.58 -2.37 -21.29
C VAL A 618 3.38 -2.31 -22.59
N ASN A 619 2.84 -2.83 -23.69
CA ASN A 619 3.49 -2.70 -24.99
C ASN A 619 3.37 -1.27 -25.54
N ALA A 620 4.48 -0.67 -25.95
CA ALA A 620 4.52 0.73 -26.40
C ALA A 620 3.84 0.98 -27.77
N ALA A 621 3.65 -0.04 -28.60
CA ALA A 621 2.95 0.12 -29.89
C ALA A 621 1.42 0.02 -29.78
N THR A 622 0.93 -0.80 -28.85
CA THR A 622 -0.49 -1.20 -28.83
C THR A 622 -1.21 -0.89 -27.52
N GLY A 623 -0.49 -0.58 -26.45
CA GLY A 623 -1.03 -0.44 -25.10
C GLY A 623 -1.56 -1.72 -24.46
N ARG A 624 -1.37 -2.89 -25.10
CA ARG A 624 -1.78 -4.18 -24.53
C ARG A 624 -0.77 -4.67 -23.49
N LEU A 625 -1.24 -5.41 -22.50
CA LEU A 625 -0.44 -5.95 -21.41
C LEU A 625 -0.05 -7.40 -21.68
N ILE A 626 1.12 -7.83 -21.19
CA ILE A 626 1.44 -9.27 -21.09
C ILE A 626 0.43 -9.94 -20.16
N ASP A 627 -0.25 -10.96 -20.67
CA ASP A 627 -1.43 -11.58 -20.05
C ASP A 627 -1.30 -13.11 -20.05
N VAL A 628 -1.50 -13.74 -18.88
CA VAL A 628 -1.69 -15.19 -18.82
C VAL A 628 -3.12 -15.52 -19.25
N SER A 629 -3.25 -16.16 -20.42
CA SER A 629 -4.54 -16.37 -21.07
C SER A 629 -5.50 -17.16 -20.18
N ASP A 630 -6.78 -16.78 -20.22
CA ASP A 630 -7.88 -17.42 -19.49
C ASP A 630 -7.66 -17.53 -17.97
N HIS A 631 -6.82 -16.66 -17.39
CA HIS A 631 -6.41 -16.71 -15.98
C HIS A 631 -5.77 -18.05 -15.57
N ALA A 632 -5.22 -18.78 -16.53
CA ALA A 632 -4.68 -20.11 -16.29
C ALA A 632 -3.48 -20.07 -15.33
N THR A 633 -3.36 -21.09 -14.47
CA THR A 633 -2.24 -21.20 -13.53
C THR A 633 -1.37 -22.41 -13.77
N ALA A 634 -1.78 -23.34 -14.65
CA ALA A 634 -1.09 -24.60 -14.91
C ALA A 634 0.27 -24.39 -15.60
N ASP A 635 1.20 -25.34 -15.41
CA ASP A 635 2.46 -25.35 -16.16
C ASP A 635 2.20 -25.50 -17.66
N GLY A 636 2.90 -24.70 -18.46
CA GLY A 636 2.74 -24.63 -19.91
C GLY A 636 1.59 -23.75 -20.39
N SER A 637 0.88 -23.06 -19.48
CA SER A 637 -0.23 -22.18 -19.88
C SER A 637 0.27 -21.04 -20.78
N ARG A 638 -0.51 -20.73 -21.81
CA ARG A 638 -0.18 -19.72 -22.82
C ARG A 638 -0.10 -18.33 -22.20
N VAL A 639 0.92 -17.58 -22.60
CA VAL A 639 1.02 -16.15 -22.35
C VAL A 639 0.82 -15.42 -23.67
N GLY A 640 -0.08 -14.45 -23.66
CA GLY A 640 -0.40 -13.59 -24.80
C GLY A 640 -0.45 -12.13 -24.38
N THR A 641 -1.28 -11.35 -25.05
CA THR A 641 -1.58 -9.98 -24.62
C THR A 641 -3.06 -9.71 -24.60
N TRP A 642 -3.49 -8.86 -23.68
CA TRP A 642 -4.87 -8.39 -23.60
C TRP A 642 -4.93 -6.89 -23.30
N THR A 643 -6.09 -6.26 -23.48
CA THR A 643 -6.28 -4.88 -23.04
C THR A 643 -6.15 -4.81 -21.50
N PRO A 644 -5.80 -3.66 -20.92
CA PRO A 644 -5.71 -3.53 -19.47
C PRO A 644 -7.04 -3.86 -18.77
N THR A 645 -7.04 -4.79 -17.80
CA THR A 645 -8.23 -5.18 -17.03
C THR A 645 -8.08 -5.00 -15.52
N SER A 646 -6.90 -4.58 -15.05
CA SER A 646 -6.55 -4.51 -13.62
C SER A 646 -6.60 -5.86 -12.89
N GLN A 647 -6.60 -6.97 -13.63
CA GLN A 647 -6.68 -8.32 -13.07
C GLN A 647 -5.29 -8.92 -12.82
N ASN A 648 -5.22 -9.85 -11.86
CA ASN A 648 -3.94 -10.41 -11.41
C ASN A 648 -3.19 -11.23 -12.47
N ASN A 649 -3.86 -11.77 -13.49
CA ASN A 649 -3.21 -12.51 -14.60
C ASN A 649 -2.36 -11.61 -15.53
N GLN A 650 -2.44 -10.28 -15.34
CA GLN A 650 -1.61 -9.29 -16.03
C GLN A 650 -0.47 -8.75 -15.15
N ARG A 651 -0.36 -9.22 -13.90
CA ARG A 651 0.62 -8.76 -12.92
C ARG A 651 1.78 -9.74 -12.80
N TRP A 652 2.98 -9.18 -12.72
CA TRP A 652 4.24 -9.91 -12.71
C TRP A 652 5.16 -9.40 -11.59
N THR A 653 5.74 -10.31 -10.82
CA THR A 653 6.87 -9.99 -9.95
C THR A 653 8.15 -10.03 -10.78
N ILE A 654 8.98 -8.99 -10.68
CA ILE A 654 10.29 -8.92 -11.34
C ILE A 654 11.35 -9.19 -10.27
N VAL A 655 11.93 -10.39 -10.31
CA VAL A 655 12.94 -10.83 -9.35
C VAL A 655 14.33 -10.70 -9.97
N ASP A 656 15.25 -9.99 -9.32
CA ASP A 656 16.64 -9.92 -9.73
C ASP A 656 17.39 -11.18 -9.30
N GLU A 657 17.76 -12.01 -10.27
CA GLU A 657 18.46 -13.30 -10.08
C GLU A 657 19.97 -13.16 -10.29
N THR A 658 20.48 -11.91 -10.30
CA THR A 658 21.90 -11.66 -10.48
C THR A 658 22.68 -12.05 -9.23
N VAL A 659 23.48 -13.11 -9.33
CA VAL A 659 24.39 -13.48 -8.24
C VAL A 659 25.55 -12.47 -8.17
N LEU A 660 25.64 -11.75 -7.05
CA LEU A 660 26.67 -10.75 -6.77
C LEU A 660 27.91 -11.37 -6.12
N SER A 661 27.69 -12.30 -5.18
CA SER A 661 28.76 -12.99 -4.44
C SER A 661 28.23 -14.28 -3.82
N THR A 662 29.00 -14.92 -2.94
CA THR A 662 28.56 -16.07 -2.14
C THR A 662 28.84 -15.83 -0.67
N VAL A 663 28.00 -16.37 0.21
CA VAL A 663 28.25 -16.37 1.65
C VAL A 663 29.50 -17.21 1.96
N ASP A 664 30.39 -16.67 2.78
CA ASP A 664 31.55 -17.41 3.29
C ASP A 664 31.09 -18.65 4.05
N THR A 665 31.61 -19.82 3.67
CA THR A 665 31.28 -21.09 4.30
C THR A 665 32.20 -21.34 5.49
N ALA A 666 31.65 -21.47 6.70
CA ALA A 666 32.41 -21.96 7.85
C ALA A 666 32.46 -23.49 7.85
N VAL A 667 33.65 -24.08 7.98
CA VAL A 667 33.87 -25.53 8.08
C VAL A 667 34.72 -25.81 9.31
N PHE A 668 34.44 -26.89 10.03
CA PHE A 668 35.25 -27.32 11.16
C PHE A 668 35.78 -28.73 10.93
N THR A 669 37.04 -28.98 11.29
CA THR A 669 37.62 -30.32 11.34
C THR A 669 38.57 -30.47 12.53
N THR A 670 38.93 -31.71 12.85
CA THR A 670 39.95 -32.02 13.86
C THR A 670 41.32 -32.19 13.20
N PRO A 671 42.44 -31.93 13.92
CA PRO A 671 43.78 -32.13 13.36
C PRO A 671 43.97 -33.53 12.80
N GLY A 672 44.42 -33.63 11.54
CA GLY A 672 44.62 -34.92 10.88
C GLY A 672 43.35 -35.55 10.29
N THR A 673 42.19 -34.92 10.42
CA THR A 673 40.94 -35.32 9.73
C THR A 673 40.72 -34.43 8.49
N PRO A 674 40.58 -34.99 7.28
CA PRO A 674 40.29 -34.20 6.08
C PRO A 674 39.00 -33.37 6.27
N PRO A 675 39.02 -32.05 6.02
CA PRO A 675 37.82 -31.24 6.12
C PRO A 675 36.81 -31.62 5.03
N VAL A 676 35.55 -31.80 5.43
CA VAL A 676 34.44 -32.04 4.51
C VAL A 676 33.87 -30.69 4.06
N LEU A 677 34.20 -30.29 2.83
CA LEU A 677 33.68 -29.06 2.23
C LEU A 677 32.28 -29.33 1.62
N PRO A 678 31.33 -28.37 1.69
CA PRO A 678 29.99 -28.58 1.16
C PRO A 678 30.00 -28.64 -0.37
N ALA A 679 29.06 -29.37 -0.96
CA ALA A 679 28.88 -29.43 -2.41
C ALA A 679 28.23 -28.17 -3.00
N THR A 680 27.66 -27.31 -2.14
CA THR A 680 26.99 -26.07 -2.52
C THR A 680 27.38 -24.90 -1.62
N VAL A 681 27.15 -23.69 -2.12
CA VAL A 681 27.24 -22.43 -1.36
C VAL A 681 25.99 -21.59 -1.58
N THR A 682 25.66 -20.73 -0.62
CA THR A 682 24.55 -19.79 -0.74
C THR A 682 24.99 -18.57 -1.55
N PRO A 683 24.42 -18.29 -2.72
CA PRO A 683 24.67 -17.06 -3.45
C PRO A 683 24.00 -15.87 -2.77
N VAL A 684 24.60 -14.70 -2.95
CA VAL A 684 24.06 -13.41 -2.52
C VAL A 684 23.54 -12.67 -3.75
N HIS A 685 22.25 -12.39 -3.75
CA HIS A 685 21.54 -11.59 -4.75
C HIS A 685 21.31 -10.17 -4.21
N PRO A 686 20.79 -9.23 -5.01
CA PRO A 686 20.51 -7.87 -4.53
C PRO A 686 19.54 -7.81 -3.35
N ASP A 687 18.60 -8.76 -3.26
CA ASP A 687 17.63 -8.90 -2.16
C ASP A 687 18.17 -9.72 -0.97
N GLY A 688 19.38 -10.29 -1.08
CA GLY A 688 20.06 -10.99 0.00
C GLY A 688 20.53 -12.41 -0.35
N ALA A 689 21.01 -13.11 0.67
CA ALA A 689 21.52 -14.48 0.54
C ALA A 689 20.37 -15.50 0.46
N ARG A 690 20.24 -16.21 -0.67
CA ARG A 690 19.17 -17.21 -0.87
C ARG A 690 19.56 -18.26 -1.90
N GLY A 691 18.98 -19.46 -1.80
CA GLY A 691 19.24 -20.55 -2.73
C GLY A 691 20.58 -21.26 -2.52
N LEU A 692 20.94 -22.12 -3.46
CA LEU A 692 22.16 -22.94 -3.41
C LEU A 692 22.78 -23.02 -4.81
N LEU A 693 24.09 -22.78 -4.92
CA LEU A 693 24.86 -23.01 -6.14
C LEU A 693 25.85 -24.16 -5.95
N PRO A 694 26.01 -25.04 -6.95
CA PRO A 694 27.08 -26.03 -6.93
C PRO A 694 28.45 -25.35 -6.90
N VAL A 695 29.35 -25.85 -6.07
CA VAL A 695 30.71 -25.32 -5.91
C VAL A 695 31.76 -26.42 -6.11
N VAL A 696 32.84 -26.09 -6.81
CA VAL A 696 34.03 -26.93 -6.89
C VAL A 696 35.15 -26.27 -6.10
N TRP A 697 35.60 -26.94 -5.05
CA TRP A 697 36.67 -26.43 -4.17
C TRP A 697 38.06 -26.81 -4.68
N ARG A 698 39.05 -25.94 -4.45
CA ARG A 698 40.46 -26.30 -4.64
C ARG A 698 40.90 -27.32 -3.60
N THR A 699 41.78 -28.23 -3.99
CA THR A 699 42.36 -29.25 -3.11
C THR A 699 43.17 -28.61 -1.99
N ILE A 700 43.02 -29.13 -0.77
CA ILE A 700 43.75 -28.66 0.41
C ILE A 700 44.85 -29.66 0.77
N PRO A 701 46.14 -29.28 0.72
CA PRO A 701 47.22 -30.20 1.06
C PRO A 701 47.23 -30.54 2.56
N HIS A 702 47.53 -31.80 2.90
CA HIS A 702 47.44 -32.38 4.25
C HIS A 702 48.07 -31.51 5.35
N HIS A 703 49.26 -30.94 5.10
CA HIS A 703 49.98 -30.15 6.09
C HIS A 703 49.17 -28.95 6.62
N ARG A 704 48.24 -28.40 5.82
CA ARG A 704 47.41 -27.24 6.20
C ARG A 704 46.37 -27.56 7.26
N TRP A 705 45.94 -28.81 7.39
CA TRP A 705 44.93 -29.24 8.38
C TRP A 705 45.45 -30.32 9.34
N SER A 706 46.76 -30.59 9.29
CA SER A 706 47.43 -31.51 10.23
C SER A 706 47.65 -30.93 11.63
N LYS A 707 47.47 -29.63 11.83
CA LYS A 707 47.67 -28.92 13.10
C LYS A 707 46.54 -27.92 13.36
N PRO A 708 46.26 -27.57 14.63
CA PRO A 708 45.29 -26.53 14.95
C PRO A 708 45.59 -25.20 14.26
N GLY A 709 44.54 -24.51 13.79
CA GLY A 709 44.64 -23.24 13.07
C GLY A 709 43.48 -23.01 12.10
N THR A 710 43.56 -21.96 11.30
CA THR A 710 42.53 -21.60 10.31
C THR A 710 43.11 -21.66 8.90
N VAL A 711 42.37 -22.31 7.98
CA VAL A 711 42.73 -22.44 6.57
C VAL A 711 41.62 -21.83 5.72
N THR A 712 41.96 -20.85 4.88
CA THR A 712 41.05 -20.39 3.83
C THR A 712 41.20 -21.27 2.59
N VAL A 713 40.07 -21.72 2.05
CA VAL A 713 39.96 -22.57 0.85
C VAL A 713 39.12 -21.83 -0.16
N LEU A 714 39.64 -21.68 -1.37
CA LEU A 714 38.93 -21.03 -2.47
C LEU A 714 38.21 -22.07 -3.32
N GLY A 715 37.01 -21.74 -3.77
CA GLY A 715 36.20 -22.54 -4.68
C GLY A 715 35.66 -21.71 -5.84
N THR A 716 35.05 -22.39 -6.80
CA THR A 716 34.31 -21.75 -7.88
C THR A 716 32.88 -22.29 -7.90
N ALA A 717 31.93 -21.42 -7.61
CA ALA A 717 30.50 -21.69 -7.80
C ALA A 717 30.10 -21.38 -9.25
N THR A 718 29.08 -22.07 -9.75
CA THR A 718 28.53 -21.83 -11.10
C THR A 718 27.05 -21.49 -10.97
N ASP A 719 26.64 -20.35 -11.53
CA ASP A 719 25.23 -19.94 -11.55
C ASP A 719 24.44 -20.63 -12.68
N PRO A 720 23.09 -20.51 -12.72
CA PRO A 720 22.28 -21.12 -13.76
C PRO A 720 22.65 -20.68 -15.19
N LEU A 721 23.28 -19.50 -15.36
CA LEU A 721 23.75 -19.00 -16.65
C LEU A 721 25.15 -19.50 -17.03
N GLY A 722 25.76 -20.36 -16.21
CA GLY A 722 27.10 -20.87 -16.40
C GLY A 722 28.21 -19.88 -16.00
N ARG A 723 27.89 -18.75 -15.37
CA ARG A 723 28.89 -17.79 -14.89
C ARG A 723 29.60 -18.36 -13.67
N ARG A 724 30.92 -18.15 -13.62
CA ARG A 724 31.79 -18.62 -12.54
C ARG A 724 31.93 -17.54 -11.47
N ILE A 725 31.57 -17.87 -10.24
CA ILE A 725 31.61 -16.97 -9.08
C ILE A 725 32.61 -17.51 -8.07
N SER A 726 33.44 -16.64 -7.50
CA SER A 726 34.39 -17.05 -6.46
C SER A 726 33.65 -17.40 -5.18
N ALA A 727 33.98 -18.56 -4.61
CA ALA A 727 33.48 -19.02 -3.32
C ALA A 727 34.64 -19.15 -2.32
N ARG A 728 34.33 -18.98 -1.03
CA ARG A 728 35.32 -19.08 0.05
C ARG A 728 34.79 -19.96 1.18
N ALA A 729 35.62 -20.89 1.63
CA ALA A 729 35.42 -21.64 2.85
C ALA A 729 36.53 -21.31 3.86
N VAL A 730 36.15 -21.11 5.11
CA VAL A 730 37.04 -20.92 6.25
C VAL A 730 37.01 -22.19 7.07
N VAL A 731 38.05 -23.02 6.95
CA VAL A 731 38.21 -24.26 7.68
C VAL A 731 38.94 -23.98 8.99
N THR A 732 38.26 -24.18 10.11
CA THR A 732 38.85 -24.14 11.45
C THR A 732 39.25 -25.55 11.86
N VAL A 733 40.52 -25.73 12.19
CA VAL A 733 41.10 -26.98 12.66
C VAL A 733 41.34 -26.85 14.15
N ASP A 734 40.60 -27.60 14.97
CA ASP A 734 40.79 -27.59 16.43
C ASP A 734 40.32 -28.92 17.04
N THR A 735 40.79 -29.21 18.25
CA THR A 735 40.38 -30.41 18.99
C THR A 735 39.27 -30.03 19.96
N VAL A 736 38.07 -30.57 19.80
CA VAL A 736 36.97 -30.33 20.75
C VAL A 736 37.29 -30.99 22.09
N VAL A 737 37.33 -30.20 23.16
CA VAL A 737 37.65 -30.63 24.53
C VAL A 737 36.47 -30.58 25.48
N ALA A 738 35.42 -29.82 25.14
CA ALA A 738 34.21 -29.70 25.95
C ALA A 738 33.00 -29.30 25.08
N THR A 739 31.80 -29.38 25.65
CA THR A 739 30.60 -28.76 25.08
C THR A 739 30.01 -27.77 26.07
N GLU A 740 29.36 -26.73 25.56
CA GLU A 740 28.54 -25.83 26.37
C GLU A 740 27.14 -26.44 26.59
N PRO A 741 26.52 -26.20 27.76
CA PRO A 741 25.15 -26.62 27.99
C PRO A 741 24.19 -25.97 26.99
N ALA A 742 23.40 -26.79 26.29
CA ALA A 742 22.24 -26.33 25.54
C ALA A 742 21.14 -25.83 26.48
N ARG A 743 20.13 -25.20 25.89
CA ARG A 743 18.92 -24.77 26.59
C ARG A 743 17.68 -25.24 25.83
N ALA A 744 16.65 -25.62 26.56
CA ALA A 744 15.35 -25.97 26.00
C ALA A 744 14.23 -25.52 26.95
N LYS A 745 13.00 -25.48 26.45
CA LYS A 745 11.83 -25.14 27.25
C LYS A 745 10.77 -26.22 27.22
N ALA A 746 10.06 -26.36 28.33
CA ALA A 746 8.86 -27.17 28.48
C ALA A 746 7.88 -26.49 29.47
N TYR A 747 6.72 -27.11 29.66
CA TYR A 747 5.78 -26.81 30.74
C TYR A 747 5.41 -28.13 31.43
N PRO A 748 4.79 -28.11 32.63
CA PRO A 748 4.37 -29.35 33.28
C PRO A 748 3.51 -30.23 32.37
N GLY A 749 3.90 -31.49 32.17
CA GLY A 749 3.27 -32.42 31.23
C GLY A 749 3.66 -32.23 29.74
N GLY A 750 4.31 -31.13 29.39
CA GLY A 750 4.76 -30.81 28.03
C GLY A 750 6.12 -31.44 27.68
N ARG A 751 6.38 -31.62 26.38
CA ARG A 751 7.67 -32.14 25.88
C ARG A 751 8.63 -31.00 25.54
N PRO A 752 9.92 -31.09 25.92
CA PRO A 752 10.90 -30.07 25.55
C PRO A 752 11.25 -30.15 24.08
N ASN A 753 11.32 -29.00 23.41
CA ASN A 753 11.93 -28.91 22.08
C ASN A 753 13.45 -28.84 22.25
N LEU A 754 14.12 -29.99 22.10
CA LEU A 754 15.57 -30.12 22.29
C LEU A 754 16.32 -29.76 21.00
N PRO A 755 17.45 -29.03 21.09
CA PRO A 755 18.22 -28.69 19.91
C PRO A 755 18.89 -29.92 19.31
N THR A 756 19.02 -29.97 17.99
CA THR A 756 19.70 -31.07 17.29
C THR A 756 21.23 -30.95 17.32
N THR A 757 21.76 -29.83 17.84
CA THR A 757 23.20 -29.59 18.01
C THR A 757 23.52 -28.94 19.35
N VAL A 758 24.79 -29.03 19.77
CA VAL A 758 25.38 -28.29 20.90
C VAL A 758 26.66 -27.59 20.46
N THR A 759 27.03 -26.51 21.15
CA THR A 759 28.30 -25.84 20.88
C THR A 759 29.45 -26.63 21.50
N GLY A 760 30.30 -27.22 20.67
CA GLY A 760 31.60 -27.73 21.06
C GLY A 760 32.63 -26.60 21.20
N VAL A 761 33.48 -26.70 22.22
CA VAL A 761 34.59 -25.77 22.49
C VAL A 761 35.90 -26.50 22.23
N GLY A 762 36.69 -25.95 21.31
CA GLY A 762 38.01 -26.43 20.93
C GLY A 762 39.09 -26.02 21.93
N ALA A 763 40.19 -26.78 21.98
CA ALA A 763 41.33 -26.52 22.85
C ALA A 763 41.98 -25.15 22.60
N SER A 764 41.87 -24.64 21.37
CA SER A 764 42.37 -23.32 20.96
C SER A 764 41.29 -22.24 21.07
N GLY A 765 40.12 -22.56 21.64
CA GLY A 765 38.98 -21.65 21.82
C GLY A 765 38.01 -21.58 20.65
N ALA A 766 38.19 -22.39 19.59
CA ALA A 766 37.23 -22.43 18.48
C ALA A 766 35.87 -22.95 18.96
N ARG A 767 34.78 -22.45 18.35
CA ARG A 767 33.41 -22.89 18.66
C ARG A 767 32.77 -23.51 17.41
N VAL A 768 32.12 -24.65 17.57
CA VAL A 768 31.49 -25.40 16.46
C VAL A 768 30.17 -26.01 16.92
N PHE A 769 29.15 -26.05 16.05
CA PHE A 769 27.93 -26.80 16.33
C PHE A 769 28.13 -28.28 16.02
N LEU A 770 27.94 -29.12 17.04
CA LEU A 770 28.08 -30.57 16.96
C LEU A 770 26.72 -31.24 17.02
N PRO A 771 26.38 -32.18 16.12
CA PRO A 771 25.20 -33.00 16.26
C PRO A 771 25.16 -33.68 17.63
N VAL A 772 24.00 -33.68 18.28
CA VAL A 772 23.83 -34.27 19.61
C VAL A 772 22.69 -35.28 19.60
N THR A 773 22.88 -36.38 20.31
CA THR A 773 21.80 -37.30 20.67
C THR A 773 21.52 -37.16 22.15
N TRP A 774 20.30 -36.75 22.49
CA TRP A 774 19.87 -36.59 23.88
C TRP A 774 19.38 -37.92 24.47
N SER A 775 19.60 -38.11 25.76
CA SER A 775 18.90 -39.14 26.53
C SER A 775 17.39 -38.87 26.53
N ALA A 776 16.59 -39.91 26.75
CA ALA A 776 15.14 -39.76 26.82
C ALA A 776 14.75 -38.75 27.93
N PRO A 777 13.99 -37.69 27.60
CA PRO A 777 13.60 -36.70 28.60
C PRO A 777 12.61 -37.31 29.61
N PRO A 778 12.75 -37.04 30.91
CA PRO A 778 11.77 -37.45 31.91
C PRO A 778 10.46 -36.67 31.75
N ALA A 779 9.39 -37.13 32.41
CA ALA A 779 8.17 -36.34 32.56
C ALA A 779 8.43 -35.16 33.52
N TYR A 780 8.18 -33.94 33.04
CA TYR A 780 8.34 -32.73 33.85
C TYR A 780 7.02 -32.42 34.55
N GLU A 781 6.91 -32.73 35.85
CA GLU A 781 5.65 -32.57 36.60
C GLU A 781 5.51 -31.19 37.27
N ARG A 782 6.58 -30.40 37.32
CA ARG A 782 6.61 -29.10 38.01
C ARG A 782 7.51 -28.09 37.33
N THR A 783 7.25 -26.81 37.58
CA THR A 783 8.10 -25.70 37.12
C THR A 783 9.49 -25.75 37.76
N GLY A 784 10.52 -25.33 37.04
CA GLY A 784 11.92 -25.33 37.49
C GLY A 784 12.90 -25.49 36.34
N VAL A 785 14.20 -25.68 36.65
CA VAL A 785 15.22 -25.98 35.63
C VAL A 785 15.83 -27.34 35.91
N PHE A 786 15.85 -28.18 34.88
CA PHE A 786 16.31 -29.56 34.93
C PHE A 786 17.47 -29.77 33.95
N GLU A 787 18.38 -30.68 34.25
CA GLU A 787 19.47 -31.05 33.35
C GLU A 787 19.15 -32.36 32.62
N LEU A 788 19.32 -32.36 31.31
CA LEU A 788 19.21 -33.52 30.45
C LEU A 788 20.58 -33.83 29.84
N SER A 789 21.05 -35.07 29.98
CA SER A 789 22.31 -35.51 29.38
C SER A 789 22.14 -35.87 27.90
N GLY A 790 23.20 -35.73 27.13
CA GLY A 790 23.30 -36.13 25.73
C GLY A 790 24.75 -36.44 25.34
N THR A 791 24.94 -36.90 24.11
CA THR A 791 26.26 -37.19 23.53
C THR A 791 26.40 -36.44 22.22
N ALA A 792 27.41 -35.59 22.11
CA ALA A 792 27.75 -34.84 20.91
C ALA A 792 28.77 -35.60 20.06
N THR A 793 28.56 -35.63 18.74
CA THR A 793 29.47 -36.28 17.80
C THR A 793 30.41 -35.24 17.19
N VAL A 794 31.72 -35.46 17.31
CA VAL A 794 32.79 -34.59 16.79
C VAL A 794 33.20 -35.06 15.38
N PRO A 795 33.55 -34.15 14.46
CA PRO A 795 34.11 -34.53 13.15
C PRO A 795 35.34 -35.45 13.29
N GLY A 796 35.28 -36.60 12.62
CA GLY A 796 36.23 -37.72 12.79
C GLY A 796 35.68 -38.90 13.60
N GLY A 797 34.49 -38.76 14.21
CA GLY A 797 33.73 -39.87 14.82
C GLY A 797 33.89 -40.02 16.33
N SER A 798 34.80 -39.28 16.97
CA SER A 798 34.87 -39.21 18.44
C SER A 798 33.65 -38.51 19.03
N THR A 799 33.35 -38.73 20.31
CA THR A 799 32.21 -38.12 21.00
C THR A 799 32.63 -37.25 22.19
N GLN A 800 31.76 -36.32 22.57
CA GLN A 800 31.88 -35.51 23.78
C GLN A 800 30.58 -35.56 24.59
N PRO A 801 30.62 -35.60 25.93
CA PRO A 801 29.43 -35.45 26.76
C PRO A 801 28.77 -34.10 26.52
N ALA A 802 27.44 -34.06 26.45
CA ALA A 802 26.64 -32.86 26.29
C ALA A 802 25.55 -32.75 27.36
N THR A 803 25.13 -31.54 27.69
CA THR A 803 24.04 -31.28 28.64
C THR A 803 23.06 -30.24 28.09
N ALA A 804 21.78 -30.36 28.40
CA ALA A 804 20.75 -29.35 28.12
C ALA A 804 20.07 -28.93 29.42
N ARG A 805 19.95 -27.62 29.65
CA ARG A 805 19.17 -27.04 30.74
C ARG A 805 17.74 -26.80 30.26
N VAL A 806 16.82 -27.67 30.67
CA VAL A 806 15.40 -27.61 30.33
C VAL A 806 14.67 -26.75 31.36
N GLN A 807 14.20 -25.58 30.94
CA GLN A 807 13.38 -24.71 31.76
C GLN A 807 11.91 -25.08 31.61
N VAL A 808 11.27 -25.41 32.72
CA VAL A 808 9.86 -25.77 32.81
C VAL A 808 9.11 -24.60 33.45
N THR A 809 8.14 -24.04 32.74
CA THR A 809 7.36 -22.86 33.17
C THR A 809 5.86 -23.15 33.13
N THR A 810 5.07 -22.31 33.80
CA THR A 810 3.61 -22.34 33.64
C THR A 810 3.27 -22.12 32.16
N PRO A 811 2.37 -22.94 31.57
CA PRO A 811 2.04 -22.79 30.15
C PRO A 811 1.24 -21.51 29.89
N ILE A 812 1.47 -20.91 28.72
CA ILE A 812 0.66 -19.86 28.13
C ILE A 812 -0.04 -20.40 26.87
N LEU A 813 -1.08 -19.72 26.41
CA LEU A 813 -1.73 -20.04 25.14
C LEU A 813 -1.18 -19.15 24.02
N VAL A 814 -0.74 -19.76 22.93
CA VAL A 814 -0.23 -19.07 21.74
C VAL A 814 -1.02 -19.48 20.50
N ASN A 815 -1.27 -18.52 19.61
CA ASN A 815 -1.95 -18.78 18.34
C ASN A 815 -1.00 -19.52 17.38
N ALA A 816 -1.25 -20.81 17.15
CA ALA A 816 -0.51 -21.63 16.21
C ALA A 816 -1.01 -21.50 14.77
N ALA A 817 -2.14 -20.83 14.50
CA ALA A 817 -2.68 -20.72 13.14
C ALA A 817 -1.73 -19.97 12.19
N THR A 818 -1.03 -18.96 12.72
CA THR A 818 -0.09 -18.10 11.99
C THR A 818 1.28 -18.76 11.75
N ASP A 819 1.52 -19.97 12.30
CA ASP A 819 2.81 -20.65 12.17
C ASP A 819 3.13 -21.01 10.71
N SER A 820 4.42 -20.95 10.36
CA SER A 820 4.90 -21.40 9.05
C SER A 820 4.58 -22.89 8.82
N GLY A 821 4.04 -23.21 7.65
CA GLY A 821 3.69 -24.59 7.28
C GLY A 821 2.28 -25.03 7.68
N VAL A 822 1.51 -24.19 8.38
CA VAL A 822 0.07 -24.41 8.59
C VAL A 822 -0.66 -24.28 7.25
N GLN A 823 -1.52 -25.23 6.93
CA GLN A 823 -2.35 -25.19 5.72
C GLN A 823 -3.80 -24.92 6.11
N ALA A 824 -4.36 -23.81 5.63
CA ALA A 824 -5.76 -23.47 5.81
C ALA A 824 -6.56 -23.82 4.54
N SER A 825 -7.73 -24.41 4.73
CA SER A 825 -8.66 -24.75 3.65
C SER A 825 -10.10 -24.63 4.13
N ALA A 826 -11.04 -24.50 3.20
CA ALA A 826 -12.47 -24.50 3.50
C ALA A 826 -13.21 -25.41 2.52
N THR A 827 -14.37 -25.93 2.92
CA THR A 827 -15.24 -26.75 2.05
C THR A 827 -15.76 -25.99 0.83
N TYR A 828 -15.93 -24.67 0.98
CA TYR A 828 -16.22 -23.74 -0.11
C TYR A 828 -15.61 -22.38 0.21
N THR A 829 -15.21 -21.63 -0.82
CA THR A 829 -14.73 -20.24 -0.68
C THR A 829 -15.25 -19.42 -1.85
N GLU A 830 -15.73 -18.21 -1.58
CA GLU A 830 -16.15 -17.24 -2.59
C GLU A 830 -14.97 -16.86 -3.50
N SER A 831 -15.22 -16.71 -4.81
CA SER A 831 -14.22 -16.26 -5.77
C SER A 831 -13.61 -14.92 -5.35
N GLY A 832 -12.28 -14.84 -5.31
CA GLY A 832 -11.55 -13.66 -4.83
C GLY A 832 -11.12 -13.72 -3.35
N TYR A 833 -11.57 -14.73 -2.59
CA TYR A 833 -11.11 -15.01 -1.23
C TYR A 833 -10.24 -16.27 -1.18
N SER A 834 -9.50 -16.42 -0.09
CA SER A 834 -8.71 -17.62 0.21
C SER A 834 -8.84 -17.95 1.70
N ALA A 835 -8.93 -19.24 2.04
CA ALA A 835 -8.87 -19.68 3.42
C ALA A 835 -7.53 -19.31 4.10
N ASP A 836 -6.47 -19.06 3.32
CA ASP A 836 -5.16 -18.66 3.86
C ASP A 836 -5.18 -17.29 4.55
N ARG A 837 -6.13 -16.41 4.19
CA ARG A 837 -6.29 -15.12 4.87
C ARG A 837 -6.79 -15.24 6.31
N LEU A 838 -7.36 -16.39 6.71
CA LEU A 838 -7.85 -16.63 8.07
C LEU A 838 -6.76 -16.79 9.13
N ARG A 839 -5.50 -16.73 8.72
CA ARG A 839 -4.32 -16.89 9.58
C ARG A 839 -3.28 -15.80 9.35
N ASN A 840 -3.69 -14.64 8.83
CA ASN A 840 -2.79 -13.53 8.54
C ASN A 840 -2.63 -12.58 9.75
N GLY A 841 -3.37 -12.80 10.83
CA GLY A 841 -3.33 -12.00 12.05
C GLY A 841 -4.18 -10.73 12.00
N ILE A 842 -4.96 -10.51 10.94
CA ILE A 842 -5.85 -9.36 10.77
C ILE A 842 -7.28 -9.77 11.10
N SER A 843 -7.71 -9.54 12.35
CA SER A 843 -9.04 -9.97 12.81
C SER A 843 -10.21 -9.10 12.31
N THR A 844 -9.93 -7.90 11.80
CA THR A 844 -10.97 -6.90 11.45
C THR A 844 -11.39 -6.94 9.98
N GLU A 845 -10.60 -7.58 9.11
CA GLU A 845 -10.93 -7.66 7.69
C GLU A 845 -12.00 -8.71 7.38
N LYS A 846 -12.55 -8.67 6.17
CA LYS A 846 -13.28 -9.80 5.60
C LYS A 846 -12.26 -10.79 5.04
N GLY A 847 -11.66 -11.60 5.91
CA GLY A 847 -10.59 -12.54 5.53
C GLY A 847 -11.09 -13.68 4.63
N TRP A 848 -12.29 -14.20 4.90
CA TRP A 848 -12.93 -15.28 4.16
C TRP A 848 -14.44 -15.09 4.03
N SER A 849 -15.00 -15.67 2.98
CA SER A 849 -16.43 -15.67 2.68
C SER A 849 -16.84 -16.96 1.98
N ASN A 850 -18.02 -17.49 2.31
CA ASN A 850 -18.66 -18.56 1.56
C ASN A 850 -19.83 -18.08 0.67
N TRP A 851 -19.89 -16.80 0.34
CA TRP A 851 -20.97 -16.30 -0.50
C TRP A 851 -20.98 -16.98 -1.89
N ARG A 852 -22.18 -17.31 -2.35
CA ARG A 852 -22.46 -17.84 -3.69
C ARG A 852 -23.80 -17.32 -4.20
N SER A 853 -23.95 -17.21 -5.52
CA SER A 853 -25.26 -16.96 -6.13
C SER A 853 -26.20 -18.17 -5.93
N GLY A 854 -27.49 -17.91 -5.79
CA GLY A 854 -28.51 -18.94 -5.59
C GLY A 854 -28.54 -19.50 -4.16
N THR A 855 -28.72 -20.82 -4.04
CA THR A 855 -28.83 -21.53 -2.76
C THR A 855 -27.57 -21.37 -1.92
N LYS A 856 -27.70 -20.78 -0.73
CA LYS A 856 -26.60 -20.62 0.23
C LYS A 856 -26.27 -21.95 0.89
N ASN A 857 -24.99 -22.17 1.22
CA ASN A 857 -24.57 -23.34 1.97
C ASN A 857 -25.09 -23.21 3.42
N SER A 858 -25.75 -24.25 3.92
CA SER A 858 -26.23 -24.30 5.31
C SER A 858 -25.12 -24.58 6.32
N SER A 859 -23.98 -25.10 5.85
CA SER A 859 -22.80 -25.36 6.66
C SER A 859 -21.55 -25.36 5.79
N ASP A 860 -20.44 -24.94 6.37
CA ASP A 860 -19.10 -25.06 5.79
C ASP A 860 -18.09 -25.31 6.93
N THR A 861 -16.94 -25.90 6.59
CA THR A 861 -15.86 -26.11 7.57
C THR A 861 -14.63 -25.30 7.22
N LEU A 862 -13.98 -24.74 8.23
CA LEU A 862 -12.64 -24.14 8.14
C LEU A 862 -11.64 -25.11 8.75
N THR A 863 -10.68 -25.59 7.95
CA THR A 863 -9.75 -26.65 8.33
C THR A 863 -8.32 -26.14 8.32
N PHE A 864 -7.59 -26.41 9.40
CA PHE A 864 -6.21 -26.04 9.60
C PHE A 864 -5.40 -27.31 9.88
N LEU A 865 -4.45 -27.63 9.00
CA LEU A 865 -3.48 -28.69 9.22
C LEU A 865 -2.20 -28.08 9.78
N LEU A 866 -1.79 -28.57 10.95
CA LEU A 866 -0.57 -28.14 11.62
C LEU A 866 0.62 -28.96 11.09
N PRO A 867 1.81 -28.35 10.94
CA PRO A 867 3.00 -29.04 10.44
C PRO A 867 3.50 -30.14 11.38
N SER A 868 3.08 -30.10 12.64
CA SER A 868 3.37 -31.10 13.67
C SER A 868 2.22 -31.16 14.66
N ARG A 869 2.12 -32.25 15.43
CA ARG A 869 1.15 -32.33 16.53
C ARG A 869 1.45 -31.27 17.60
N ARG A 870 0.41 -30.60 18.08
CA ARG A 870 0.46 -29.58 19.14
C ARG A 870 -0.65 -29.82 20.16
N ASP A 871 -0.43 -29.38 21.39
CA ASP A 871 -1.43 -29.44 22.47
C ASP A 871 -2.41 -28.27 22.32
N VAL A 872 -3.55 -28.50 21.68
CA VAL A 872 -4.56 -27.48 21.43
C VAL A 872 -5.52 -27.42 22.63
N ALA A 873 -5.74 -26.22 23.17
CA ALA A 873 -6.64 -25.99 24.29
C ALA A 873 -7.98 -25.37 23.86
N SER A 874 -7.97 -24.47 22.88
CA SER A 874 -9.18 -23.80 22.38
C SER A 874 -8.97 -23.22 20.98
N VAL A 875 -10.06 -22.80 20.34
CA VAL A 875 -10.06 -22.14 19.03
C VAL A 875 -10.87 -20.85 19.12
N THR A 876 -10.30 -19.72 18.70
CA THR A 876 -11.02 -18.44 18.65
C THR A 876 -11.36 -18.10 17.21
N VAL A 877 -12.63 -17.79 16.93
CA VAL A 877 -13.10 -17.36 15.60
C VAL A 877 -13.53 -15.90 15.68
N HIS A 878 -12.90 -15.04 14.89
CA HIS A 878 -13.24 -13.63 14.74
C HIS A 878 -14.16 -13.50 13.52
N PHE A 879 -15.46 -13.30 13.76
CA PHE A 879 -16.42 -13.16 12.67
C PHE A 879 -16.34 -11.76 12.04
N HIS A 880 -16.67 -11.68 10.75
CA HIS A 880 -16.82 -10.41 10.05
C HIS A 880 -18.31 -10.16 9.79
N ARG A 881 -18.73 -8.89 9.76
CA ARG A 881 -20.10 -8.49 9.42
C ARG A 881 -20.08 -7.78 8.08
N ASP A 882 -20.42 -8.52 7.03
CA ASP A 882 -20.51 -8.01 5.67
C ASP A 882 -21.87 -7.33 5.45
N GLY A 883 -21.87 -6.00 5.47
CA GLY A 883 -23.06 -5.17 5.36
C GLY A 883 -23.87 -5.05 6.66
N ASN A 884 -25.20 -4.91 6.52
CA ASN A 884 -26.12 -4.68 7.65
C ASN A 884 -26.78 -5.96 8.19
N SER A 885 -26.40 -7.13 7.69
CA SER A 885 -26.93 -8.42 8.12
C SER A 885 -25.88 -9.22 8.88
N ASP A 886 -26.32 -10.14 9.74
CA ASP A 886 -25.43 -11.02 10.50
C ASP A 886 -24.88 -12.14 9.59
N THR A 887 -24.07 -11.75 8.62
CA THR A 887 -23.45 -12.58 7.56
C THR A 887 -22.27 -13.39 8.10
N TYR A 888 -22.54 -14.09 9.19
CA TYR A 888 -21.63 -14.97 9.93
C TYR A 888 -22.45 -16.11 10.57
N ALA A 889 -21.76 -17.12 11.09
CA ALA A 889 -22.39 -18.36 11.54
C ALA A 889 -23.47 -18.13 12.63
N GLN A 890 -24.48 -19.00 12.66
CA GLN A 890 -25.45 -19.12 13.74
C GLN A 890 -24.89 -19.91 14.92
N SER A 891 -24.10 -20.95 14.62
CA SER A 891 -23.41 -21.76 15.61
C SER A 891 -22.09 -22.28 15.04
N LEU A 892 -21.19 -22.66 15.93
CA LEU A 892 -19.94 -23.33 15.58
C LEU A 892 -19.60 -24.43 16.58
N ARG A 893 -18.79 -25.38 16.14
CA ARG A 893 -18.08 -26.34 17.00
C ARG A 893 -16.68 -26.63 16.45
N ALA A 894 -15.81 -27.15 17.29
CA ALA A 894 -14.48 -27.59 16.91
C ALA A 894 -14.39 -29.13 16.86
N GLU A 895 -13.65 -29.60 15.86
CA GLU A 895 -13.20 -30.98 15.68
C GLU A 895 -11.68 -30.99 15.60
N VAL A 896 -11.08 -32.10 16.02
CA VAL A 896 -9.63 -32.32 15.96
C VAL A 896 -9.33 -33.64 15.27
N ARG A 897 -8.11 -33.77 14.76
CA ARG A 897 -7.65 -35.00 14.12
C ARG A 897 -7.04 -35.95 15.16
N ASP A 898 -7.52 -37.19 15.20
CA ASP A 898 -7.03 -38.22 16.11
C ASP A 898 -5.70 -38.86 15.63
N PRO A 899 -5.08 -39.79 16.39
CA PRO A 899 -3.87 -40.49 15.96
C PRO A 899 -3.98 -41.28 14.64
N THR A 900 -5.17 -41.72 14.24
CA THR A 900 -5.41 -42.46 12.99
C THR A 900 -5.65 -41.54 11.80
N GLY A 901 -5.80 -40.24 12.05
CA GLY A 901 -6.08 -39.24 11.04
C GLY A 901 -7.57 -38.97 10.83
N ALA A 902 -8.45 -39.54 11.66
CA ALA A 902 -9.89 -39.31 11.61
C ALA A 902 -10.25 -38.03 12.38
N TRP A 903 -11.31 -37.35 11.93
CA TRP A 903 -11.81 -36.15 12.60
C TRP A 903 -12.82 -36.53 13.68
N VAL A 904 -12.57 -36.08 14.91
CA VAL A 904 -13.40 -36.34 16.07
C VAL A 904 -13.87 -35.04 16.70
N ARG A 905 -15.08 -35.05 17.25
CA ARG A 905 -15.66 -33.89 17.94
C ARG A 905 -14.84 -33.55 19.18
N ALA A 906 -14.43 -32.29 19.28
CA ALA A 906 -13.57 -31.79 20.35
C ALA A 906 -14.24 -30.73 21.23
N SER A 907 -15.40 -30.20 20.82
CA SER A 907 -16.19 -29.28 21.64
C SER A 907 -17.69 -29.55 21.52
N ASP A 908 -18.45 -28.99 22.45
CA ASP A 908 -19.89 -28.80 22.28
C ASP A 908 -20.17 -27.79 21.16
N GLU A 909 -21.44 -27.73 20.74
CA GLU A 909 -21.89 -26.74 19.77
C GLU A 909 -22.24 -25.43 20.48
N ILE A 910 -21.66 -24.33 20.02
CA ILE A 910 -21.75 -23.00 20.62
C ILE A 910 -22.60 -22.12 19.72
N SER A 911 -23.64 -21.50 20.29
CA SER A 911 -24.45 -20.51 19.58
C SER A 911 -23.70 -19.19 19.45
N VAL A 912 -23.74 -18.59 18.26
CA VAL A 912 -23.14 -17.29 17.95
C VAL A 912 -24.23 -16.21 18.07
N PRO A 913 -24.07 -15.21 18.96
CA PRO A 913 -25.02 -14.12 19.08
C PRO A 913 -25.08 -13.28 17.80
N GLY A 914 -26.29 -12.86 17.43
CA GLY A 914 -26.50 -11.88 16.36
C GLY A 914 -26.26 -10.45 16.86
N GLY A 915 -25.99 -9.51 15.95
CA GLY A 915 -25.80 -8.09 16.27
C GLY A 915 -24.58 -7.42 15.64
N ALA A 916 -24.38 -6.15 16.00
CA ALA A 916 -23.23 -5.34 15.59
C ALA A 916 -22.48 -4.86 16.85
N PRO A 917 -21.14 -4.95 16.89
CA PRO A 917 -20.26 -5.54 15.87
C PRO A 917 -20.35 -7.08 15.81
N ALA A 918 -19.77 -7.70 14.77
CA ALA A 918 -19.63 -9.15 14.74
C ALA A 918 -18.80 -9.64 15.94
N PRO A 919 -19.17 -10.77 16.57
CA PRO A 919 -18.50 -11.25 17.77
C PRO A 919 -17.20 -12.00 17.45
N ALA A 920 -16.32 -12.09 18.43
CA ALA A 920 -15.26 -13.10 18.49
C ALA A 920 -15.65 -14.17 19.52
N LEU A 921 -15.57 -15.45 19.17
CA LEU A 921 -15.90 -16.55 20.09
C LEU A 921 -14.73 -17.51 20.26
N THR A 922 -14.38 -17.77 21.52
CA THR A 922 -13.45 -18.83 21.90
C THR A 922 -14.22 -20.11 22.22
N VAL A 923 -13.94 -21.16 21.46
CA VAL A 923 -14.46 -22.52 21.62
C VAL A 923 -13.45 -23.31 22.45
N PRO A 924 -13.73 -23.60 23.74
CA PRO A 924 -12.88 -24.48 24.52
C PRO A 924 -12.98 -25.92 24.00
N LEU A 925 -11.85 -26.63 23.97
CA LEU A 925 -11.86 -28.07 23.73
C LEU A 925 -12.18 -28.80 25.04
N SER A 926 -12.90 -29.93 24.95
CA SER A 926 -13.31 -30.74 26.11
C SER A 926 -12.13 -31.27 26.92
N THR A 927 -11.00 -31.50 26.26
CA THR A 927 -9.69 -31.78 26.87
C THR A 927 -8.60 -31.17 25.99
N VAL A 928 -7.49 -30.76 26.61
CA VAL A 928 -6.29 -30.37 25.85
C VAL A 928 -5.85 -31.57 25.01
N THR A 929 -5.89 -31.41 23.69
CA THR A 929 -5.72 -32.53 22.76
C THR A 929 -4.48 -32.33 21.91
N THR A 930 -3.59 -33.32 21.90
CA THR A 930 -2.42 -33.35 21.02
C THR A 930 -2.82 -33.76 19.60
N THR A 931 -2.96 -32.79 18.70
CA THR A 931 -3.44 -33.00 17.32
C THR A 931 -2.60 -32.27 16.28
N ASP A 932 -2.60 -32.76 15.04
CA ASP A 932 -2.01 -32.10 13.86
C ASP A 932 -3.07 -31.46 12.95
N GLY A 933 -4.35 -31.42 13.39
CA GLY A 933 -5.41 -30.83 12.60
C GLY A 933 -6.55 -30.30 13.46
N VAL A 934 -7.02 -29.10 13.15
CA VAL A 934 -8.18 -28.46 13.77
C VAL A 934 -9.17 -28.10 12.69
N ARG A 935 -10.45 -28.40 12.92
CA ARG A 935 -11.53 -28.06 12.01
C ARG A 935 -12.67 -27.38 12.75
N VAL A 936 -13.02 -26.19 12.32
CA VAL A 936 -14.20 -25.47 12.79
C VAL A 936 -15.36 -25.80 11.87
N VAL A 937 -16.42 -26.38 12.42
CA VAL A 937 -17.66 -26.62 11.68
C VAL A 937 -18.60 -25.45 11.96
N LEU A 938 -18.97 -24.73 10.92
CA LEU A 938 -19.84 -23.57 10.99
C LEU A 938 -21.23 -23.93 10.45
N THR A 939 -22.27 -23.51 11.16
CA THR A 939 -23.67 -23.61 10.71
C THR A 939 -24.17 -22.22 10.36
N ALA A 940 -24.62 -22.02 9.12
CA ALA A 940 -25.08 -20.73 8.63
C ALA A 940 -26.46 -20.36 9.18
N ARG A 941 -26.73 -19.06 9.31
CA ARG A 941 -28.11 -18.58 9.52
C ARG A 941 -28.95 -18.85 8.26
N PRO A 942 -30.25 -19.18 8.39
CA PRO A 942 -31.09 -19.50 7.23
C PRO A 942 -31.05 -18.42 6.14
N GLY A 943 -30.71 -18.82 4.91
CA GLY A 943 -30.67 -17.93 3.74
C GLY A 943 -29.49 -16.95 3.68
N LEU A 944 -28.59 -16.95 4.67
CA LEU A 944 -27.42 -16.09 4.72
C LEU A 944 -26.14 -16.84 4.38
N TRP A 945 -25.06 -16.08 4.17
CA TRP A 945 -23.69 -16.57 4.04
C TRP A 945 -22.90 -16.23 5.32
N MET A 946 -21.70 -16.78 5.42
CA MET A 946 -20.80 -16.63 6.55
C MET A 946 -19.51 -15.97 6.10
N THR A 947 -19.06 -15.00 6.88
CA THR A 947 -17.80 -14.29 6.70
C THR A 947 -17.01 -14.32 8.01
N VAL A 948 -15.70 -14.50 7.89
CA VAL A 948 -14.77 -14.65 9.01
C VAL A 948 -13.54 -13.80 8.72
N GLY A 949 -13.08 -13.05 9.71
CA GLY A 949 -11.83 -12.29 9.63
C GLY A 949 -10.63 -13.21 9.86
N GLU A 950 -10.58 -13.86 11.02
CA GLU A 950 -9.42 -14.63 11.47
C GLU A 950 -9.86 -15.85 12.32
N VAL A 951 -9.09 -16.93 12.29
CA VAL A 951 -9.21 -18.07 13.21
C VAL A 951 -7.88 -18.28 13.94
N GLN A 952 -7.95 -18.29 15.26
CA GLN A 952 -6.80 -18.53 16.14
C GLN A 952 -6.87 -19.94 16.74
N ILE A 953 -5.79 -20.70 16.64
CA ILE A 953 -5.66 -22.04 17.23
C ILE A 953 -4.78 -21.91 18.46
N LEU A 954 -5.38 -21.93 19.65
CA LEU A 954 -4.67 -21.64 20.90
C LEU A 954 -4.05 -22.91 21.47
N THR A 955 -2.72 -22.99 21.36
CA THR A 955 -1.91 -24.12 21.81
C THR A 955 -1.14 -23.80 23.08
N ALA A 956 -0.94 -24.79 23.95
CA ALA A 956 -0.12 -24.64 25.14
C ALA A 956 1.36 -24.53 24.75
N ALA A 957 2.05 -23.52 25.28
CA ALA A 957 3.47 -23.29 25.09
C ALA A 957 4.12 -22.89 26.42
N PRO A 958 5.43 -23.14 26.62
CA PRO A 958 6.15 -22.65 27.79
C PRO A 958 6.07 -21.12 27.91
N GLY A 959 5.75 -20.60 29.09
CA GLY A 959 5.81 -19.18 29.40
C GLY A 959 7.24 -18.63 29.53
N ARG A 960 7.34 -17.36 29.87
CA ARG A 960 8.60 -16.70 30.29
C ARG A 960 8.71 -16.70 31.80
N SER A 961 9.93 -16.87 32.33
CA SER A 961 10.16 -16.85 33.78
C SER A 961 10.55 -15.48 34.30
N SER A 962 10.12 -15.18 35.52
CA SER A 962 10.52 -14.01 36.31
C SER A 962 11.72 -14.30 37.23
N ASP A 963 12.35 -15.48 37.16
CA ASP A 963 13.47 -15.84 38.02
C ASP A 963 14.77 -15.12 37.61
N ALA A 964 15.13 -14.08 38.37
CA ALA A 964 16.37 -13.32 38.21
C ALA A 964 17.50 -13.82 39.14
N ALA A 965 17.42 -15.01 39.73
CA ALA A 965 18.48 -15.52 40.61
C ALA A 965 19.66 -16.15 39.85
N LEU A 966 20.87 -16.07 40.42
CA LEU A 966 22.01 -16.88 40.01
C LEU A 966 21.94 -18.29 40.63
N SER A 967 22.41 -19.30 39.90
CA SER A 967 22.71 -20.62 40.45
C SER A 967 24.17 -20.76 40.88
N ALA A 968 25.08 -20.02 40.24
CA ALA A 968 26.49 -20.01 40.60
C ALA A 968 27.16 -18.69 40.21
N LEU A 969 28.16 -18.29 41.00
CA LEU A 969 29.06 -17.17 40.75
C LEU A 969 30.50 -17.71 40.68
N TYR A 970 31.30 -17.25 39.72
CA TYR A 970 32.65 -17.73 39.49
C TYR A 970 33.65 -16.57 39.50
N VAL A 971 34.87 -16.85 39.95
CA VAL A 971 36.00 -15.92 40.01
C VAL A 971 37.18 -16.58 39.31
N ASN A 972 37.67 -15.97 38.23
CA ASN A 972 38.72 -16.54 37.37
C ASN A 972 38.39 -17.98 36.94
N GLY A 973 37.12 -18.24 36.62
CA GLY A 973 36.63 -19.55 36.20
C GLY A 973 36.43 -20.58 37.34
N LYS A 974 36.71 -20.24 38.61
CA LYS A 974 36.46 -21.12 39.76
C LYS A 974 35.17 -20.72 40.47
N ALA A 975 34.29 -21.67 40.76
CA ALA A 975 33.05 -21.43 41.49
C ALA A 975 33.34 -20.84 42.88
N LEU A 976 32.57 -19.84 43.29
CA LEU A 976 32.67 -19.23 44.60
C LEU A 976 32.16 -20.21 45.67
N PRO A 977 33.03 -20.71 46.57
CA PRO A 977 32.60 -21.67 47.59
C PRO A 977 31.56 -21.06 48.52
N GLY A 978 30.48 -21.80 48.80
CA GLY A 978 29.41 -21.35 49.68
C GLY A 978 28.50 -20.27 49.09
N PHE A 979 28.51 -20.06 47.77
CA PHE A 979 27.56 -19.16 47.11
C PHE A 979 26.11 -19.55 47.43
N THR A 980 25.29 -18.57 47.81
CA THR A 980 23.85 -18.73 48.03
C THR A 980 23.07 -17.70 47.19
N PRO A 981 22.02 -18.12 46.45
CA PRO A 981 21.32 -17.23 45.52
C PRO A 981 20.65 -15.99 46.13
N ASP A 982 20.38 -16.01 47.45
CA ASP A 982 19.69 -14.93 48.17
C ASP A 982 20.66 -13.98 48.91
N VAL A 983 21.95 -14.32 48.98
CA VAL A 983 22.98 -13.41 49.45
C VAL A 983 23.44 -12.55 48.27
N LEU A 984 23.20 -11.24 48.36
CA LEU A 984 23.47 -10.29 47.29
C LEU A 984 24.81 -9.58 47.43
N GLU A 985 25.50 -9.71 48.57
CA GLU A 985 26.81 -9.09 48.78
C GLU A 985 27.86 -10.13 49.17
N TYR A 986 29.01 -10.11 48.47
CA TYR A 986 30.15 -10.99 48.74
C TYR A 986 31.42 -10.17 48.90
N THR A 987 32.32 -10.62 49.77
CA THR A 987 33.64 -10.02 49.94
C THR A 987 34.73 -11.06 49.67
N LEU A 988 35.60 -10.79 48.70
CA LEU A 988 36.64 -11.71 48.23
C LEU A 988 38.05 -11.16 48.50
N PRO A 989 39.06 -12.02 48.74
CA PRO A 989 40.41 -11.60 49.10
C PRO A 989 41.21 -10.98 47.95
N ALA A 990 40.89 -11.27 46.68
CA ALA A 990 41.62 -10.76 45.52
C ALA A 990 40.68 -10.53 44.32
N SER A 991 41.00 -9.53 43.49
CA SER A 991 40.26 -9.24 42.26
C SER A 991 40.42 -10.34 41.21
N GLY A 992 39.37 -10.61 40.45
CA GLY A 992 39.38 -11.56 39.34
C GLY A 992 38.24 -11.31 38.36
N GLN A 993 38.30 -11.97 37.21
CA GLN A 993 37.22 -11.98 36.24
C GLN A 993 36.00 -12.69 36.84
N LEU A 994 34.88 -11.99 36.90
CA LEU A 994 33.62 -12.58 37.34
C LEU A 994 32.84 -13.12 36.15
N THR A 995 32.39 -14.35 36.27
CA THR A 995 31.36 -14.93 35.41
C THR A 995 30.27 -15.53 36.30
N ALA A 996 29.06 -15.69 35.77
CA ALA A 996 27.96 -16.19 36.57
C ALA A 996 27.02 -17.04 35.71
N THR A 997 26.37 -18.01 36.34
CA THR A 997 25.36 -18.85 35.71
C THR A 997 24.00 -18.47 36.30
N PRO A 998 23.06 -17.96 35.48
CA PRO A 998 21.71 -17.70 35.95
C PRO A 998 20.98 -19.01 36.21
N ARG A 999 20.13 -19.03 37.24
CA ARG A 999 19.28 -20.19 37.53
C ARG A 999 18.34 -20.43 36.36
N ASP A 1000 17.72 -19.38 35.82
CA ASP A 1000 17.04 -19.43 34.54
C ASP A 1000 18.04 -19.38 33.36
N PRO A 1001 18.15 -20.41 32.49
CA PRO A 1001 19.02 -20.39 31.31
C PRO A 1001 18.68 -19.33 30.25
N TYR A 1002 17.53 -18.66 30.34
CA TYR A 1002 17.08 -17.59 29.45
C TYR A 1002 17.17 -16.19 30.07
N ALA A 1003 17.53 -16.06 31.35
CA ALA A 1003 17.77 -14.78 31.99
C ALA A 1003 19.03 -14.09 31.45
N GLY A 1004 18.95 -12.77 31.28
CA GLY A 1004 20.08 -11.93 30.87
C GLY A 1004 21.04 -11.72 32.05
N VAL A 1005 22.35 -11.81 31.81
CA VAL A 1005 23.38 -11.52 32.82
C VAL A 1005 24.34 -10.48 32.28
N SER A 1006 24.56 -9.43 33.07
CA SER A 1006 25.53 -8.38 32.80
C SER A 1006 26.48 -8.23 33.98
N THR A 1007 27.71 -7.80 33.69
CA THR A 1007 28.72 -7.55 34.73
C THR A 1007 29.31 -6.15 34.56
N ALA A 1008 29.50 -5.43 35.65
CA ALA A 1008 30.13 -4.11 35.67
C ALA A 1008 31.21 -4.06 36.75
N LEU A 1009 32.33 -3.42 36.44
CA LEU A 1009 33.48 -3.27 37.36
C LEU A 1009 33.73 -1.79 37.65
N VAL A 1010 33.62 -1.41 38.92
CA VAL A 1010 33.98 -0.07 39.40
C VAL A 1010 35.38 -0.15 40.02
N ARG A 1011 36.41 0.13 39.20
CA ARG A 1011 37.82 -0.04 39.58
C ARG A 1011 38.22 0.82 40.78
N ALA A 1012 37.72 2.06 40.88
CA ALA A 1012 38.00 2.98 41.99
C ALA A 1012 37.51 2.44 43.35
N GLU A 1013 36.43 1.66 43.35
CA GLU A 1013 35.78 1.15 44.57
C GLU A 1013 36.10 -0.33 44.85
N ARG A 1014 36.98 -0.95 44.04
CA ARG A 1014 37.27 -2.40 44.09
C ARG A 1014 36.01 -3.26 44.19
N THR A 1015 34.95 -2.84 43.49
CA THR A 1015 33.64 -3.47 43.53
C THR A 1015 33.23 -3.88 42.13
N ALA A 1016 32.67 -5.08 42.00
CA ALA A 1016 32.03 -5.56 40.79
C ALA A 1016 30.55 -5.88 41.07
N THR A 1017 29.70 -5.67 40.09
CA THR A 1017 28.28 -6.05 40.15
C THR A 1017 27.96 -7.04 39.04
N VAL A 1018 27.18 -8.06 39.37
CA VAL A 1018 26.57 -8.99 38.43
C VAL A 1018 25.07 -8.75 38.50
N THR A 1019 24.49 -8.23 37.43
CA THR A 1019 23.06 -7.94 37.33
C THR A 1019 22.40 -8.97 36.45
N VAL A 1020 21.42 -9.68 37.00
CA VAL A 1020 20.60 -10.66 36.30
C VAL A 1020 19.22 -10.05 36.07
N THR A 1021 18.76 -10.10 34.82
CA THR A 1021 17.40 -9.68 34.43
C THR A 1021 16.64 -10.92 34.00
N SER A 1022 15.44 -11.13 34.56
CA SER A 1022 14.60 -12.27 34.21
C SER A 1022 14.24 -12.29 32.73
N GLU A 1023 13.88 -13.46 32.19
CA GLU A 1023 13.54 -13.61 30.77
C GLU A 1023 12.34 -12.73 30.36
N ASP A 1024 11.35 -12.58 31.23
CA ASP A 1024 10.19 -11.70 31.00
C ASP A 1024 10.51 -10.20 31.21
N GLY A 1025 11.71 -9.87 31.70
CA GLY A 1025 12.15 -8.51 32.01
C GLY A 1025 11.50 -7.88 33.26
N THR A 1026 10.63 -8.60 33.97
CA THR A 1026 9.86 -8.04 35.09
C THR A 1026 10.66 -7.95 36.39
N GLN A 1027 11.74 -8.72 36.52
CA GLN A 1027 12.57 -8.76 37.71
C GLN A 1027 14.04 -8.54 37.35
N THR A 1028 14.76 -7.86 38.24
CA THR A 1028 16.21 -7.72 38.16
C THR A 1028 16.80 -7.95 39.55
N ARG A 1029 17.89 -8.73 39.62
CA ARG A 1029 18.62 -9.00 40.86
C ARG A 1029 20.10 -8.67 40.64
N THR A 1030 20.68 -7.90 41.57
CA THR A 1030 22.09 -7.48 41.47
C THR A 1030 22.90 -8.06 42.61
N TYR A 1031 23.98 -8.77 42.27
CA TYR A 1031 24.96 -9.33 43.18
C TYR A 1031 26.20 -8.43 43.18
N ARG A 1032 26.59 -7.89 44.35
CA ARG A 1032 27.74 -7.02 44.52
C ARG A 1032 28.90 -7.78 45.15
N VAL A 1033 30.07 -7.72 44.54
CA VAL A 1033 31.30 -8.37 44.98
C VAL A 1033 32.35 -7.32 45.29
N ARG A 1034 32.75 -7.20 46.56
CA ARG A 1034 33.81 -6.31 47.02
C ARG A 1034 35.13 -7.08 47.14
N PHE A 1035 36.23 -6.52 46.64
CA PHE A 1035 37.56 -7.11 46.74
C PHE A 1035 38.35 -6.44 47.86
N ARG A 1036 38.84 -7.21 48.84
CA ARG A 1036 39.68 -6.73 49.95
C ARG A 1036 41.02 -6.20 49.41
N ARG A 1037 41.66 -5.35 50.23
CA ARG A 1037 42.95 -4.74 49.92
C ARG A 1037 44.03 -5.79 49.71
#